data_AF-A0A945QQ19-F1
#
_entry.id   AF-A0A945QQ19-F1
#
_cell.length_a   1.000
_cell.length_b   1.000
_cell.length_c   1.000
_cell.angle_alpha   90.00
_cell.angle_beta   90.00
_cell.angle_gamma   90.00
#
_symmetry.space_group_name_H-M   'P 1'
#
loop_
_entity.id
_entity.type
_entity.pdbx_description
1 polymer ?
#
loop_
_entity_poly.entity_id
_entity_poly.type
_entity_poly.pdbx_seq_one_letter_code
_entity_poly.pdbx_strand_id
1 'polypeptide(L)'
;MFGSKNRNPNQEIEEYRDLMQVPDKFEDGFTIKAILGVLFVAFIMVPGNMYLSLMIGGSLGAAAEWVTIILFAEITKRSFSTLKRQEVYVLFYVASSLIAAETGAFEGLLYNQYLVQSPAAKQFGITKLIPTWVAPQPDSEAIITRTFLHADWAMPIVLLVLGMIIWRVNWFTMSYALFRLSSDYERLPFPFAPVNAQGATALAETTQGGETWRWRVFSAGAMIGLVFGAIYVALPAITGAMLTEPITLIPIPFVDFTQVTGNFIPATPLGFTAHLGPIFTGLIVPFWGVVGTFLGVVVATIANPVLYTWTPSWREEPYLNLWRQGMGTVDTFFVNNVDFWMSFGIGTTVAIAIIGVYQVVQSVRNAKDGGKEGGVERSFATPEGRGDFPIWLALVLYSLATVALIGIAAWLLPGISQFIWFFIFFGFVFTPFQSFVNARLVGMVGQTVDIPFVREATIILSGYRGVDIWFIPFPLGNYGAQTQKFREIELTGTQFTSIIRAEIFMVPIVLFTSFLYGSYIWKLAPIPSASYPYAQLIWRLRAYQQCLFITGTMKSELDVANDKARWTPANLIENEWWYWRTRLASDEWLDSGGKRGEVGPWMPTQVFYSHFDQDEPDIASDRFMRVVPLGDEEIRQGLPQITPLGPAMDSILRNPRPTLEVTVGRAMPTGWSFYFEVDTDPLFTSSWIQHSTDEPWLYRAIKPEVIAFGAGFGLLSFILLSILGLPILLIFGFVRSLTHLPHFVVTEIIGALLARYYFWNKYGRKEWLQFSPILAVGFSCGMALMGMAAVGVALIQKSVSVLIF
;
A
#
# COMPACT_ATOMS: atom_id res chain seq x y z
N MET A 1 34.62 23.74 11.03
CA MET A 1 33.74 23.17 10.00
C MET A 1 32.23 23.32 10.30
N PHE A 2 31.81 23.95 11.40
CA PHE A 2 30.38 24.19 11.74
C PHE A 2 30.16 25.65 12.16
N GLY A 3 30.16 26.58 11.20
CA GLY A 3 30.15 28.02 11.54
C GLY A 3 29.77 28.95 10.41
N SER A 4 28.66 28.68 9.72
CA SER A 4 28.01 29.69 8.89
C SER A 4 26.54 29.78 9.29
N LYS A 5 26.19 30.85 10.01
CA LYS A 5 24.83 31.19 10.46
C LYS A 5 23.87 31.57 9.33
N ASN A 6 24.31 31.54 8.06
CA ASN A 6 23.55 32.03 6.90
C ASN A 6 23.26 30.99 5.81
N ARG A 7 23.52 29.69 6.03
CA ARG A 7 23.05 28.66 5.08
C ARG A 7 21.56 28.41 5.33
N ASN A 8 20.71 28.89 4.43
CA ASN A 8 19.32 28.43 4.35
C ASN A 8 19.37 26.89 4.24
N PRO A 9 18.86 26.12 5.22
CA PRO A 9 18.88 24.66 5.18
C PRO A 9 18.17 24.10 3.93
N ASN A 10 17.29 24.91 3.33
CA ASN A 10 16.51 24.61 2.14
C ASN A 10 17.05 25.31 0.87
N GLN A 11 18.27 25.87 0.90
CA GLN A 11 18.89 26.48 -0.29
C GLN A 11 18.96 25.50 -1.47
N GLU A 12 19.16 24.22 -1.19
CA GLU A 12 19.12 23.16 -2.18
C GLU A 12 17.78 23.10 -2.93
N ILE A 13 16.66 23.38 -2.27
CA ILE A 13 15.31 23.29 -2.83
C ILE A 13 14.98 24.49 -3.72
N GLU A 14 15.40 25.69 -3.33
CA GLU A 14 15.19 26.91 -4.11
C GLU A 14 15.92 26.87 -5.47
N GLU A 15 17.13 26.30 -5.49
CA GLU A 15 17.94 26.13 -6.71
C GLU A 15 17.24 25.28 -7.79
N TYR A 16 16.34 24.35 -7.40
CA TYR A 16 15.60 23.53 -8.35
C TYR A 16 14.50 24.31 -9.08
N ARG A 17 13.90 25.32 -8.45
CA ARG A 17 12.83 26.13 -9.08
C ARG A 17 13.34 26.81 -10.35
N ASP A 18 14.54 27.36 -10.26
CA ASP A 18 15.15 28.16 -11.33
C ASP A 18 15.76 27.30 -12.45
N LEU A 19 15.56 25.98 -12.42
CA LEU A 19 15.97 25.10 -13.50
C LEU A 19 15.17 25.36 -14.79
N MET A 20 13.86 25.67 -14.69
CA MET A 20 12.97 25.84 -15.83
C MET A 20 11.99 27.00 -15.64
N GLN A 21 11.87 27.87 -16.64
CA GLN A 21 10.93 29.00 -16.65
C GLN A 21 9.63 28.63 -17.35
N VAL A 22 8.53 29.28 -16.94
CA VAL A 22 7.20 29.09 -17.56
C VAL A 22 7.19 29.71 -18.97
N PRO A 23 6.70 29.01 -20.01
CA PRO A 23 6.59 29.58 -21.36
C PRO A 23 5.49 30.65 -21.48
N ASP A 24 5.68 31.61 -22.39
CA ASP A 24 4.69 32.67 -22.65
C ASP A 24 3.44 32.19 -23.43
N LYS A 25 3.50 31.01 -24.05
CA LYS A 25 2.43 30.46 -24.90
C LYS A 25 2.11 29.02 -24.52
N PHE A 26 0.82 28.72 -24.49
CA PHE A 26 0.28 27.38 -24.26
C PHE A 26 -0.32 26.80 -25.54
N GLU A 27 0.12 25.60 -25.92
CA GLU A 27 -0.35 24.90 -27.12
C GLU A 27 -1.05 23.57 -26.77
N ASP A 28 -1.93 23.13 -27.67
CA ASP A 28 -2.59 21.84 -27.55
C ASP A 28 -1.59 20.70 -27.83
N GLY A 29 -1.44 19.79 -26.87
CA GLY A 29 -0.60 18.60 -26.99
C GLY A 29 -1.37 17.33 -27.40
N PHE A 30 -2.70 17.35 -27.38
CA PHE A 30 -3.52 16.17 -27.67
C PHE A 30 -3.79 16.04 -29.18
N THR A 31 -2.82 15.50 -29.91
CA THR A 31 -2.89 15.29 -31.36
C THR A 31 -3.09 13.81 -31.73
N ILE A 32 -3.19 13.50 -33.02
CA ILE A 32 -3.25 12.11 -33.51
C ILE A 32 -2.07 11.27 -33.01
N LYS A 33 -0.89 11.89 -32.79
CA LYS A 33 0.29 11.20 -32.26
C LYS A 33 0.07 10.76 -30.82
N ALA A 34 -0.58 11.60 -30.01
CA ALA A 34 -0.97 11.25 -28.64
C ALA A 34 -1.97 10.10 -28.62
N ILE A 35 -2.98 10.11 -29.52
CA ILE A 35 -3.95 9.01 -29.67
C ILE A 35 -3.25 7.69 -30.01
N LEU A 36 -2.34 7.71 -30.98
CA LEU A 36 -1.55 6.52 -31.33
C LEU A 36 -0.66 6.06 -30.16
N GLY A 37 -0.11 6.99 -29.39
CA GLY A 37 0.64 6.70 -28.17
C GLY A 37 -0.20 6.00 -27.10
N VAL A 38 -1.43 6.47 -26.88
CA VAL A 38 -2.40 5.83 -25.97
C VAL A 38 -2.63 4.37 -26.39
N LEU A 39 -2.91 4.14 -27.68
CA LEU A 39 -3.17 2.79 -28.20
C LEU A 39 -1.93 1.90 -28.10
N PHE A 40 -0.74 2.43 -28.41
CA PHE A 40 0.51 1.71 -28.27
C PHE A 40 0.72 1.25 -26.82
N VAL A 41 0.65 2.16 -25.85
CA VAL A 41 0.85 1.83 -24.44
C VAL A 41 -0.21 0.82 -23.97
N ALA A 42 -1.48 1.05 -24.31
CA ALA A 42 -2.58 0.22 -23.83
C ALA A 42 -2.58 -1.21 -24.40
N PHE A 43 -2.19 -1.43 -25.66
CA PHE A 43 -2.22 -2.75 -26.29
C PHE A 43 -0.87 -3.48 -26.28
N ILE A 44 0.25 -2.76 -26.13
CA ILE A 44 1.58 -3.38 -26.20
C ILE A 44 2.26 -3.38 -24.83
N MET A 45 2.17 -2.27 -24.07
CA MET A 45 2.93 -2.13 -22.82
C MET A 45 2.17 -2.66 -21.62
N VAL A 46 0.88 -2.35 -21.49
CA VAL A 46 0.01 -2.84 -20.40
C VAL A 46 0.09 -4.36 -20.23
N PRO A 47 -0.04 -5.21 -21.27
CA PRO A 47 0.06 -6.67 -21.08
C PRO A 47 1.41 -7.12 -20.53
N GLY A 48 2.48 -6.48 -21.00
CA GLY A 48 3.84 -6.75 -20.53
C GLY A 48 4.01 -6.35 -19.07
N ASN A 49 3.47 -5.19 -18.68
CA ASN A 49 3.48 -4.71 -17.29
C ASN A 49 2.71 -5.68 -16.37
N MET A 50 1.50 -6.07 -16.77
CA MET A 50 0.63 -7.02 -16.06
C MET A 50 1.31 -8.38 -15.81
N TYR A 51 2.00 -8.90 -16.84
CA TYR A 51 2.72 -10.16 -16.70
C TYR A 51 3.96 -10.00 -15.81
N LEU A 52 4.72 -8.90 -15.95
CA LEU A 52 5.90 -8.63 -15.13
C LEU A 52 5.54 -8.42 -13.65
N SER A 53 4.40 -7.79 -13.35
CA SER A 53 3.95 -7.58 -11.96
C SER A 53 3.66 -8.93 -11.29
N LEU A 54 3.02 -9.86 -11.99
CA LEU A 54 2.72 -11.21 -11.49
C LEU A 54 3.95 -12.14 -11.42
N MET A 55 4.90 -11.99 -12.33
CA MET A 55 6.08 -12.85 -12.43
C MET A 55 7.19 -12.48 -11.45
N ILE A 56 7.60 -11.21 -11.46
CA ILE A 56 8.78 -10.73 -10.72
C ILE A 56 8.47 -9.57 -9.77
N GLY A 57 7.21 -9.12 -9.70
CA GLY A 57 6.81 -7.99 -8.86
C GLY A 57 7.31 -6.64 -9.37
N GLY A 58 7.78 -6.60 -10.62
CA GLY A 58 8.28 -5.40 -11.27
C GLY A 58 7.17 -4.69 -12.03
N SER A 59 7.32 -3.39 -12.23
CA SER A 59 6.49 -2.60 -13.13
C SER A 59 7.35 -2.03 -14.26
N LEU A 60 6.79 -1.91 -15.46
CA LEU A 60 7.39 -1.11 -16.53
C LEU A 60 7.49 0.38 -16.13
N GLY A 61 6.63 0.84 -15.22
CA GLY A 61 6.70 2.14 -14.52
C GLY A 61 7.18 3.30 -15.39
N ALA A 62 8.17 4.04 -14.89
CA ALA A 62 8.78 5.17 -15.59
C ALA A 62 9.38 4.79 -16.95
N ALA A 63 9.83 3.54 -17.13
CA ALA A 63 10.46 3.13 -18.38
C ALA A 63 9.47 3.10 -19.55
N ALA A 64 8.19 2.86 -19.28
CA ALA A 64 7.16 2.89 -20.31
C ALA A 64 7.00 4.27 -20.95
N GLU A 65 7.15 5.33 -20.15
CA GLU A 65 7.11 6.72 -20.59
C GLU A 65 8.19 7.00 -21.62
N TRP A 66 9.43 6.61 -21.32
CA TRP A 66 10.59 6.88 -22.16
C TRP A 66 10.59 6.06 -23.43
N VAL A 67 10.28 4.77 -23.35
CA VAL A 67 10.17 3.91 -24.53
C VAL A 67 9.13 4.49 -25.49
N THR A 68 7.98 4.92 -24.98
CA THR A 68 6.92 5.52 -25.79
C THR A 68 7.43 6.79 -26.47
N ILE A 69 8.04 7.71 -25.72
CA ILE A 69 8.56 8.95 -26.30
C ILE A 69 9.63 8.67 -27.37
N ILE A 70 10.58 7.78 -27.10
CA ILE A 70 11.70 7.48 -28.01
C ILE A 70 11.20 6.83 -29.28
N LEU A 71 10.31 5.85 -29.16
CA LEU A 71 9.73 5.17 -30.31
C LEU A 71 9.00 6.18 -31.20
N PHE A 72 8.14 7.02 -30.61
CA PHE A 72 7.40 8.02 -31.36
C PHE A 72 8.32 9.11 -31.94
N ALA A 73 9.37 9.51 -31.23
CA ALA A 73 10.37 10.44 -31.73
C ALA A 73 11.10 9.88 -32.96
N GLU A 74 11.49 8.60 -32.92
CA GLU A 74 12.17 7.94 -34.04
C GLU A 74 11.23 7.71 -35.23
N ILE A 75 9.99 7.28 -34.99
CA ILE A 75 8.96 7.16 -36.04
C ILE A 75 8.72 8.51 -36.70
N THR A 76 8.57 9.56 -35.90
CA THR A 76 8.28 10.93 -36.39
C THR A 76 9.46 11.46 -37.21
N LYS A 77 10.69 11.25 -36.73
CA LYS A 77 11.93 11.59 -37.44
C LYS A 77 12.04 10.87 -38.79
N ARG A 78 11.74 9.57 -38.84
CA ARG A 78 11.75 8.77 -40.09
C ARG A 78 10.60 9.12 -41.03
N SER A 79 9.51 9.65 -40.49
CA SER A 79 8.34 10.11 -41.25
C SER A 79 8.46 11.56 -41.71
N PHE A 80 9.64 12.19 -41.58
CA PHE A 80 9.89 13.61 -41.90
C PHE A 80 8.92 14.58 -41.22
N SER A 81 8.41 14.23 -40.05
CA SER A 81 7.58 15.07 -39.20
C SER A 81 8.36 15.44 -37.92
N THR A 82 7.84 16.34 -37.10
CA THR A 82 8.46 16.78 -35.84
C THR A 82 7.51 16.56 -34.68
N LEU A 83 8.03 16.25 -33.49
CA LEU A 83 7.24 16.21 -32.25
C LEU A 83 7.37 17.55 -31.53
N LYS A 84 6.23 18.18 -31.22
CA LYS A 84 6.21 19.36 -30.36
C LYS A 84 6.49 18.97 -28.91
N ARG A 85 6.99 19.93 -28.13
CA ARG A 85 7.22 19.76 -26.68
C ARG A 85 5.95 19.28 -25.95
N GLN A 86 4.80 19.84 -26.30
CA GLN A 86 3.50 19.52 -25.73
C GLN A 86 3.04 18.11 -26.12
N GLU A 87 3.27 17.68 -27.36
CA GLU A 87 2.97 16.30 -27.80
C GLU A 87 3.82 15.29 -27.04
N VAL A 88 5.11 15.59 -26.82
CA VAL A 88 6.02 14.75 -26.02
C VAL A 88 5.55 14.65 -24.57
N TYR A 89 5.16 15.76 -23.97
CA TYR A 89 4.64 15.74 -22.60
C TYR A 89 3.30 15.00 -22.49
N VAL A 90 2.39 15.14 -23.45
CA VAL A 90 1.15 14.34 -23.45
C VAL A 90 1.45 12.85 -23.61
N LEU A 91 2.40 12.46 -24.45
CA LEU A 91 2.85 11.06 -24.56
C LEU A 91 3.45 10.55 -23.24
N PHE A 92 4.29 11.36 -22.59
CA PHE A 92 4.85 11.08 -21.26
C PHE A 92 3.72 10.84 -20.24
N TYR A 93 2.78 11.78 -20.19
CA TYR A 93 1.63 11.74 -19.29
C TYR A 93 0.78 10.49 -19.52
N VAL A 94 0.41 10.23 -20.77
CA VAL A 94 -0.38 9.08 -21.19
C VAL A 94 0.30 7.78 -20.77
N ALA A 95 1.58 7.62 -21.07
CA ALA A 95 2.31 6.42 -20.73
C ALA A 95 2.37 6.18 -19.22
N SER A 96 2.65 7.24 -18.43
CA SER A 96 2.66 7.16 -16.96
C SER A 96 1.30 6.78 -16.39
N SER A 97 0.23 7.39 -16.91
CA SER A 97 -1.12 7.27 -16.36
C SER A 97 -1.78 5.95 -16.74
N LEU A 98 -1.53 5.41 -17.93
CA LEU A 98 -2.03 4.10 -18.36
C LEU A 98 -1.42 2.96 -17.53
N ILE A 99 -0.09 2.96 -17.38
CA ILE A 99 0.61 1.93 -16.59
C ILE A 99 0.24 2.01 -15.10
N ALA A 100 0.10 3.22 -14.56
CA ALA A 100 -0.37 3.39 -13.18
C ALA A 100 -1.84 2.96 -13.01
N ALA A 101 -2.72 3.28 -13.96
CA ALA A 101 -4.15 2.95 -13.89
C ALA A 101 -4.43 1.45 -13.93
N GLU A 102 -3.61 0.68 -14.63
CA GLU A 102 -3.71 -0.78 -14.72
C GLU A 102 -3.70 -1.45 -13.34
N THR A 103 -2.81 -1.01 -12.45
CA THR A 103 -2.68 -1.56 -11.09
C THR A 103 -3.93 -1.37 -10.23
N GLY A 104 -4.78 -0.39 -10.58
CA GLY A 104 -6.07 -0.12 -9.95
C GLY A 104 -7.29 -0.65 -10.71
N ALA A 105 -7.09 -1.31 -11.85
CA ALA A 105 -8.17 -1.84 -12.69
C ALA A 105 -8.34 -3.35 -12.46
N PHE A 106 -8.38 -4.16 -13.53
CA PHE A 106 -8.65 -5.60 -13.44
C PHE A 106 -7.56 -6.38 -12.69
N GLU A 107 -6.33 -5.86 -12.55
CA GLU A 107 -5.32 -6.44 -11.66
C GLU A 107 -5.81 -6.48 -10.21
N GLY A 108 -6.55 -5.45 -9.77
CA GLY A 108 -7.20 -5.42 -8.46
C GLY A 108 -8.24 -6.54 -8.30
N LEU A 109 -9.03 -6.81 -9.35
CA LEU A 109 -10.01 -7.91 -9.32
C LEU A 109 -9.33 -9.28 -9.30
N LEU A 110 -8.19 -9.44 -9.97
CA LEU A 110 -7.36 -10.65 -9.88
C LEU A 110 -6.79 -10.87 -8.48
N TYR A 111 -6.50 -9.82 -7.74
CA TYR A 111 -6.13 -9.94 -6.33
C TYR A 111 -7.35 -10.28 -5.47
N ASN A 112 -8.51 -9.64 -5.69
CA ASN A 112 -9.71 -9.90 -4.92
C ASN A 112 -10.20 -11.35 -5.05
N GLN A 113 -10.16 -11.95 -6.25
CA GLN A 113 -10.48 -13.37 -6.41
C GLN A 113 -9.54 -14.27 -5.60
N TYR A 114 -8.25 -13.90 -5.52
CA TYR A 114 -7.29 -14.64 -4.71
C TYR A 114 -7.58 -14.47 -3.22
N LEU A 115 -7.86 -13.25 -2.75
CA LEU A 115 -8.13 -12.95 -1.35
C LEU A 115 -9.26 -13.84 -0.82
N VAL A 116 -10.37 -13.94 -1.56
CA VAL A 116 -11.54 -14.77 -1.21
C VAL A 116 -11.18 -16.25 -1.10
N GLN A 117 -10.31 -16.77 -1.97
CA GLN A 117 -9.88 -18.17 -1.95
C GLN A 117 -8.67 -18.45 -1.05
N SER A 118 -8.06 -17.41 -0.49
CA SER A 118 -6.75 -17.51 0.15
C SER A 118 -6.77 -18.37 1.41
N PRO A 119 -5.66 -19.08 1.72
CA PRO A 119 -5.55 -19.79 3.00
C PRO A 119 -5.75 -18.86 4.20
N ALA A 120 -5.35 -17.58 4.09
CA ALA A 120 -5.56 -16.58 5.12
C ALA A 120 -7.06 -16.32 5.36
N ALA A 121 -7.85 -16.03 4.32
CA ALA A 121 -9.29 -15.80 4.48
C ALA A 121 -10.04 -17.02 5.02
N LYS A 122 -9.56 -18.24 4.71
CA LYS A 122 -10.08 -19.49 5.30
C LYS A 122 -9.71 -19.63 6.77
N GLN A 123 -8.44 -19.47 7.12
CA GLN A 123 -7.95 -19.54 8.50
C GLN A 123 -8.61 -18.52 9.41
N PHE A 124 -8.77 -17.30 8.92
CA PHE A 124 -9.44 -16.23 9.62
C PHE A 124 -10.96 -16.33 9.55
N GLY A 125 -11.57 -17.37 8.97
CA GLY A 125 -13.04 -17.55 8.95
C GLY A 125 -13.84 -16.43 8.25
N ILE A 126 -13.23 -15.69 7.32
CA ILE A 126 -13.88 -14.55 6.64
C ILE A 126 -14.25 -14.83 5.18
N THR A 127 -13.93 -16.00 4.65
CA THR A 127 -14.11 -16.35 3.22
C THR A 127 -15.49 -15.98 2.67
N LYS A 128 -16.57 -16.51 3.26
CA LYS A 128 -17.96 -16.22 2.86
C LYS A 128 -18.48 -14.87 3.35
N LEU A 129 -17.74 -14.19 4.24
CA LEU A 129 -18.10 -12.87 4.76
C LEU A 129 -17.65 -11.75 3.81
N ILE A 130 -16.68 -12.02 2.93
CA ILE A 130 -16.26 -11.06 1.92
C ILE A 130 -17.45 -10.81 0.98
N PRO A 131 -17.90 -9.55 0.81
CA PRO A 131 -19.09 -9.27 0.04
C PRO A 131 -18.96 -9.65 -1.44
N THR A 132 -20.04 -10.13 -2.04
CA THR A 132 -20.09 -10.54 -3.47
C THR A 132 -19.80 -9.40 -4.44
N TRP A 133 -20.01 -8.15 -4.03
CA TRP A 133 -19.68 -6.97 -4.83
C TRP A 133 -18.18 -6.64 -4.85
N VAL A 134 -17.35 -7.32 -4.04
CA VAL A 134 -15.88 -7.23 -4.07
C VAL A 134 -15.29 -8.26 -5.03
N ALA A 135 -15.74 -9.50 -4.90
CA ALA A 135 -15.40 -10.64 -5.75
C ALA A 135 -16.47 -11.73 -5.60
N PRO A 136 -16.67 -12.57 -6.62
CA PRO A 136 -17.51 -13.77 -6.52
C PRO A 136 -16.99 -14.72 -5.43
N GLN A 137 -17.91 -15.51 -4.85
CA GLN A 137 -17.57 -16.52 -3.83
C GLN A 137 -16.72 -17.66 -4.45
N PRO A 138 -15.92 -18.40 -3.64
CA PRO A 138 -15.01 -19.43 -4.14
C PRO A 138 -15.69 -20.53 -4.98
N ASP A 139 -16.95 -20.83 -4.66
CA ASP A 139 -17.81 -21.82 -5.27
C ASP A 139 -18.48 -21.35 -6.57
N SER A 140 -18.37 -20.07 -6.91
CA SER A 140 -18.90 -19.52 -8.17
C SER A 140 -18.23 -20.14 -9.40
N GLU A 141 -19.03 -20.47 -10.40
CA GLU A 141 -18.55 -20.93 -11.71
C GLU A 141 -17.59 -19.92 -12.36
N ALA A 142 -17.74 -18.62 -12.07
CA ALA A 142 -16.84 -17.57 -12.56
C ALA A 142 -15.39 -17.77 -12.12
N ILE A 143 -15.20 -18.21 -10.87
CA ILE A 143 -13.90 -18.46 -10.27
C ILE A 143 -13.33 -19.79 -10.79
N ILE A 144 -14.16 -20.83 -10.80
CA ILE A 144 -13.77 -22.19 -11.23
C ILE A 144 -13.32 -22.17 -12.70
N THR A 145 -14.10 -21.53 -13.58
CA THR A 145 -13.80 -21.44 -15.01
C THR A 145 -12.81 -20.32 -15.35
N ARG A 146 -12.41 -19.49 -14.37
CA ARG A 146 -11.45 -18.39 -14.50
C ARG A 146 -11.85 -17.40 -15.59
N THR A 147 -13.06 -16.83 -15.47
CA THR A 147 -13.62 -15.90 -16.45
C THR A 147 -14.21 -14.66 -15.77
N PHE A 148 -13.94 -13.49 -16.35
CA PHE A 148 -14.65 -12.25 -15.99
C PHE A 148 -16.00 -12.10 -16.69
N LEU A 149 -16.28 -12.93 -17.71
CA LEU A 149 -17.55 -12.96 -18.44
C LEU A 149 -18.56 -13.85 -17.72
N HIS A 150 -18.94 -13.47 -16.50
CA HIS A 150 -19.98 -14.13 -15.72
C HIS A 150 -20.80 -13.08 -14.95
N ALA A 151 -22.07 -13.37 -14.67
CA ALA A 151 -22.97 -12.42 -14.01
C ALA A 151 -22.47 -11.98 -12.62
N ASP A 152 -21.82 -12.88 -11.88
CA ASP A 152 -21.27 -12.60 -10.55
C ASP A 152 -20.19 -11.50 -10.55
N TRP A 153 -19.51 -11.28 -11.69
CA TRP A 153 -18.53 -10.20 -11.83
C TRP A 153 -19.15 -8.85 -12.20
N ALA A 154 -20.43 -8.81 -12.59
CA ALA A 154 -21.06 -7.58 -13.08
C ALA A 154 -20.99 -6.45 -12.04
N MET A 155 -21.31 -6.76 -10.79
CA MET A 155 -21.32 -5.78 -9.71
C MET A 155 -19.90 -5.28 -9.34
N PRO A 156 -18.90 -6.16 -9.09
CA PRO A 156 -17.51 -5.71 -8.92
C PRO A 156 -16.98 -4.85 -10.08
N ILE A 157 -17.29 -5.21 -11.33
CA ILE A 157 -16.83 -4.46 -12.51
C ILE A 157 -17.50 -3.08 -12.56
N VAL A 158 -18.81 -2.98 -12.31
CA VAL A 158 -19.52 -1.68 -12.27
C VAL A 158 -18.94 -0.77 -11.19
N LEU A 159 -18.69 -1.31 -9.99
CA LEU A 159 -18.08 -0.54 -8.89
C LEU A 159 -16.65 -0.09 -9.23
N LEU A 160 -15.87 -0.92 -9.90
CA LEU A 160 -14.54 -0.55 -10.39
C LEU A 160 -14.62 0.61 -11.38
N VAL A 161 -15.52 0.55 -12.36
CA VAL A 161 -15.68 1.61 -13.37
C VAL A 161 -16.14 2.92 -12.73
N LEU A 162 -17.17 2.86 -11.86
CA LEU A 162 -17.65 4.04 -11.13
C LEU A 162 -16.57 4.62 -10.23
N GLY A 163 -15.87 3.78 -9.48
CA GLY A 163 -14.75 4.18 -8.63
C GLY A 163 -13.63 4.86 -9.41
N MET A 164 -13.27 4.32 -10.58
CA MET A 164 -12.24 4.91 -11.45
C MET A 164 -12.66 6.29 -11.98
N ILE A 165 -13.93 6.45 -12.39
CA ILE A 165 -14.47 7.75 -12.85
C ILE A 165 -14.49 8.76 -11.70
N ILE A 166 -15.03 8.38 -10.54
CA ILE A 166 -15.11 9.26 -9.35
C ILE A 166 -13.71 9.68 -8.92
N TRP A 167 -12.77 8.74 -8.86
CA TRP A 167 -11.38 9.03 -8.52
C TRP A 167 -10.76 10.02 -9.51
N ARG A 168 -10.97 9.81 -10.83
CA ARG A 168 -10.48 10.70 -11.90
C ARG A 168 -10.99 12.13 -11.74
N VAL A 169 -12.28 12.30 -11.46
CA VAL A 169 -12.88 13.61 -11.20
C VAL A 169 -12.29 14.23 -9.94
N ASN A 170 -12.26 13.51 -8.83
CA ASN A 170 -11.79 14.03 -7.54
C ASN A 170 -10.33 14.49 -7.58
N TRP A 171 -9.42 13.67 -8.11
CA TRP A 171 -8.01 14.07 -8.15
C TRP A 171 -7.80 15.24 -9.11
N PHE A 172 -8.45 15.25 -10.28
CA PHE A 172 -8.24 16.32 -11.25
C PHE A 172 -8.71 17.66 -10.69
N THR A 173 -9.91 17.71 -10.10
CA THR A 173 -10.52 18.97 -9.66
C THR A 173 -9.92 19.51 -8.36
N MET A 174 -9.69 18.66 -7.36
CA MET A 174 -9.08 19.09 -6.09
C MET A 174 -7.62 19.49 -6.29
N SER A 175 -6.84 18.71 -7.05
CA SER A 175 -5.44 19.05 -7.31
C SER A 175 -5.32 20.32 -8.15
N TYR A 176 -6.24 20.56 -9.09
CA TYR A 176 -6.30 21.82 -9.83
C TYR A 176 -6.57 23.01 -8.90
N ALA A 177 -7.57 22.92 -8.01
CA ALA A 177 -7.89 23.98 -7.07
C ALA A 177 -6.70 24.29 -6.13
N LEU A 178 -6.03 23.25 -5.64
CA LEU A 178 -4.83 23.39 -4.82
C LEU A 178 -3.64 23.94 -5.60
N PHE A 179 -3.46 23.56 -6.86
CA PHE A 179 -2.44 24.13 -7.74
C PHE A 179 -2.65 25.64 -7.96
N ARG A 180 -3.89 26.09 -8.21
CA ARG A 180 -4.24 27.51 -8.33
C ARG A 180 -3.90 28.29 -7.06
N LEU A 181 -4.08 27.67 -5.89
CA LEU A 181 -3.73 28.28 -4.59
C LEU A 181 -2.21 28.31 -4.36
N SER A 182 -1.55 27.16 -4.49
CA SER A 182 -0.13 26.98 -4.13
C SER A 182 0.85 27.51 -5.18
N SER A 183 0.54 27.38 -6.46
CA SER A 183 1.41 27.83 -7.55
C SER A 183 1.09 29.25 -8.01
N ASP A 184 -0.17 29.58 -8.31
CA ASP A 184 -0.48 30.90 -8.87
C ASP A 184 -0.52 31.99 -7.78
N TYR A 185 -1.23 31.72 -6.68
CA TYR A 185 -1.41 32.70 -5.60
C TYR A 185 -0.20 32.73 -4.63
N GLU A 186 0.23 31.58 -4.12
CA GLU A 186 1.35 31.50 -3.16
C GLU A 186 2.73 31.49 -3.82
N ARG A 187 2.83 31.13 -5.11
CA ARG A 187 4.09 31.06 -5.88
C ARG A 187 5.16 30.21 -5.22
N LEU A 188 4.79 29.04 -4.73
CA LEU A 188 5.73 28.06 -4.17
C LEU A 188 6.73 27.54 -5.24
N PRO A 189 7.94 27.10 -4.83
CA PRO A 189 9.01 26.74 -5.75
C PRO A 189 8.82 25.44 -6.55
N PHE A 190 8.16 24.41 -6.00
CA PHE A 190 7.97 23.08 -6.61
C PHE A 190 9.28 22.46 -7.17
N PRO A 191 10.23 22.04 -6.32
CA PRO A 191 11.58 21.64 -6.76
C PRO A 191 11.60 20.51 -7.80
N PHE A 192 10.73 19.51 -7.70
CA PHE A 192 10.76 18.37 -8.63
C PHE A 192 10.02 18.63 -9.95
N ALA A 193 9.15 19.64 -10.04
CA ALA A 193 8.39 19.89 -11.27
C ALA A 193 9.30 20.30 -12.44
N PRO A 194 10.27 21.24 -12.30
CA PRO A 194 11.25 21.54 -13.35
C PRO A 194 12.07 20.32 -13.76
N VAL A 195 12.49 19.49 -12.80
CA VAL A 195 13.30 18.28 -13.08
C VAL A 195 12.52 17.30 -13.95
N ASN A 196 11.28 17.00 -13.57
CA ASN A 196 10.42 16.07 -14.31
C ASN A 196 10.04 16.63 -15.69
N ALA A 197 9.67 17.92 -15.77
CA ALA A 197 9.31 18.57 -17.03
C ALA A 197 10.49 18.63 -18.01
N GLN A 198 11.70 18.94 -17.53
CA GLN A 198 12.92 18.91 -18.35
C GLN A 198 13.27 17.51 -18.79
N GLY A 199 13.16 16.52 -17.91
CA GLY A 199 13.33 15.11 -18.27
C GLY A 199 12.40 14.75 -19.43
N ALA A 200 11.09 14.99 -19.26
CA ALA A 200 10.08 14.60 -20.24
C ALA A 200 10.31 15.26 -21.60
N THR A 201 10.73 16.53 -21.61
CA THR A 201 10.87 17.33 -22.83
C THR A 201 12.28 17.31 -23.45
N ALA A 202 13.28 16.73 -22.77
CA ALA A 202 14.65 16.60 -23.26
C ALA A 202 14.75 15.90 -24.62
N LEU A 203 13.87 14.94 -24.89
CA LEU A 203 13.84 14.16 -26.14
C LEU A 203 13.15 14.90 -27.30
N ALA A 204 12.36 15.94 -27.03
CA ALA A 204 11.74 16.73 -28.10
C ALA A 204 12.78 17.51 -28.92
N GLU A 205 13.88 17.91 -28.29
CA GLU A 205 14.94 18.72 -28.91
C GLU A 205 15.78 17.92 -29.92
N THR A 206 15.81 16.59 -29.83
CA THR A 206 16.59 15.73 -30.75
C THR A 206 15.89 15.52 -32.09
N THR A 207 14.56 15.70 -32.17
CA THR A 207 13.81 15.65 -33.43
C THR A 207 14.17 16.82 -34.36
N GLN A 208 14.80 17.88 -33.82
CA GLN A 208 15.27 19.05 -34.58
C GLN A 208 16.70 18.89 -35.14
N GLY A 209 17.31 17.70 -35.04
CA GLY A 209 18.54 17.35 -35.76
C GLY A 209 19.87 17.67 -35.07
N GLY A 210 19.86 18.13 -33.82
CA GLY A 210 21.07 18.33 -33.01
C GLY A 210 21.32 17.19 -32.00
N GLU A 211 22.52 16.62 -31.97
CA GLU A 211 22.96 15.79 -30.84
C GLU A 211 23.19 16.67 -29.61
N THR A 212 22.23 16.66 -28.68
CA THR A 212 22.36 17.38 -27.42
C THR A 212 23.19 16.57 -26.42
N TRP A 213 23.80 17.25 -25.44
CA TRP A 213 24.47 16.57 -24.32
C TRP A 213 23.51 15.61 -23.59
N ARG A 214 22.20 15.94 -23.55
CA ARG A 214 21.13 15.14 -22.96
C ARG A 214 21.05 13.76 -23.59
N TRP A 215 21.15 13.67 -24.92
CA TRP A 215 21.12 12.40 -25.65
C TRP A 215 22.31 11.48 -25.30
N ARG A 216 23.51 12.04 -25.11
CA ARG A 216 24.70 11.26 -24.73
C ARG A 216 24.56 10.66 -23.34
N VAL A 217 24.11 11.45 -22.36
CA VAL A 217 23.87 11.00 -20.98
C VAL A 217 22.77 9.94 -20.94
N PHE A 218 21.68 10.17 -21.68
CA PHE A 218 20.59 9.21 -21.83
C PHE A 218 21.08 7.87 -22.39
N SER A 219 21.83 7.91 -23.51
CA SER A 219 22.34 6.71 -24.18
C SER A 219 23.30 5.91 -23.30
N ALA A 220 24.14 6.58 -22.51
CA ALA A 220 25.01 5.91 -21.54
C ALA A 220 24.21 5.15 -20.48
N GLY A 221 23.17 5.79 -19.93
CA GLY A 221 22.23 5.11 -19.02
C GLY A 221 21.55 3.92 -19.68
N ALA A 222 21.02 4.11 -20.90
CA ALA A 222 20.33 3.06 -21.66
C ALA A 222 21.20 1.84 -21.93
N MET A 223 22.48 2.02 -22.26
CA MET A 223 23.40 0.91 -22.45
C MET A 223 23.67 0.14 -21.15
N ILE A 224 23.85 0.84 -20.02
CA ILE A 224 23.98 0.18 -18.71
C ILE A 224 22.72 -0.63 -18.40
N GLY A 225 21.55 -0.04 -18.64
CA GLY A 225 20.25 -0.69 -18.44
C GLY A 225 20.03 -1.91 -19.32
N LEU A 226 20.40 -1.85 -20.61
CA LEU A 226 20.28 -2.98 -21.54
C LEU A 226 21.17 -4.15 -21.11
N VAL A 227 22.44 -3.87 -20.78
CA VAL A 227 23.40 -4.90 -20.35
C VAL A 227 22.95 -5.53 -19.04
N PHE A 228 22.61 -4.71 -18.05
CA PHE A 228 22.16 -5.23 -16.76
C PHE A 228 20.81 -5.95 -16.87
N GLY A 229 19.88 -5.41 -17.66
CA GLY A 229 18.57 -6.02 -17.92
C GLY A 229 18.69 -7.36 -18.64
N ALA A 230 19.71 -7.55 -19.47
CA ALA A 230 19.94 -8.82 -20.15
C ALA A 230 20.25 -9.92 -19.14
N ILE A 231 21.06 -9.59 -18.15
CA ILE A 231 21.52 -10.50 -17.09
C ILE A 231 20.42 -10.69 -16.03
N TYR A 232 19.80 -9.59 -15.58
CA TYR A 232 18.90 -9.59 -14.43
C TYR A 232 17.45 -9.96 -14.80
N VAL A 233 16.96 -9.59 -15.99
CA VAL A 233 15.57 -9.79 -16.41
C VAL A 233 15.46 -10.81 -17.54
N ALA A 234 16.18 -10.60 -18.65
CA ALA A 234 15.98 -11.42 -19.84
C ALA A 234 16.44 -12.86 -19.65
N LEU A 235 17.60 -13.07 -19.03
CA LEU A 235 18.13 -14.41 -18.81
C LEU A 235 17.15 -15.27 -17.98
N PRO A 236 16.66 -14.85 -16.78
CA PRO A 236 15.65 -15.62 -16.05
C PRO A 236 14.34 -15.80 -16.81
N ALA A 237 13.84 -14.75 -17.49
CA ALA A 237 12.54 -14.80 -18.17
C ALA A 237 12.54 -15.75 -19.38
N ILE A 238 13.60 -15.71 -20.21
CA ILE A 238 13.73 -16.57 -21.39
C ILE A 238 14.04 -18.00 -20.94
N THR A 239 14.99 -18.18 -20.03
CA THR A 239 15.34 -19.54 -19.56
C THR A 239 14.20 -20.18 -18.79
N GLY A 240 13.44 -19.45 -17.98
CA GLY A 240 12.24 -19.97 -17.32
C GLY A 240 11.07 -20.27 -18.26
N ALA A 241 11.10 -19.77 -19.51
CA ALA A 241 10.17 -20.20 -20.55
C ALA A 241 10.63 -21.48 -21.27
N MET A 242 11.94 -21.75 -21.31
CA MET A 242 12.55 -22.89 -22.00
C MET A 242 12.88 -24.08 -21.09
N LEU A 243 13.17 -23.83 -19.83
CA LEU A 243 13.65 -24.79 -18.84
C LEU A 243 12.64 -24.93 -17.70
N THR A 244 12.73 -26.03 -16.96
CA THR A 244 11.92 -26.26 -15.76
C THR A 244 12.26 -25.29 -14.63
N GLU A 245 13.54 -24.90 -14.51
CA GLU A 245 14.01 -23.90 -13.55
C GLU A 245 14.71 -22.75 -14.29
N PRO A 246 14.35 -21.49 -14.01
CA PRO A 246 15.00 -20.34 -14.62
C PRO A 246 16.45 -20.21 -14.13
N ILE A 247 17.35 -19.85 -15.04
CA ILE A 247 18.74 -19.53 -14.68
C ILE A 247 18.77 -18.12 -14.10
N THR A 248 18.98 -18.02 -12.79
CA THR A 248 19.11 -16.76 -12.07
C THR A 248 20.55 -16.56 -11.58
N LEU A 249 21.33 -15.70 -12.26
CA LEU A 249 22.69 -15.35 -11.82
C LEU A 249 22.69 -14.46 -10.58
N ILE A 250 21.71 -13.55 -10.50
CA ILE A 250 21.47 -12.68 -9.36
C ILE A 250 20.12 -13.06 -8.77
N PRO A 251 20.05 -13.41 -7.46
CA PRO A 251 18.78 -13.76 -6.84
C PRO A 251 17.76 -12.62 -6.88
N ILE A 252 16.53 -12.99 -7.25
CA ILE A 252 15.37 -12.10 -7.32
C ILE A 252 14.38 -12.56 -6.23
N PRO A 253 13.80 -11.65 -5.42
CA PRO A 253 13.98 -10.20 -5.43
C PRO A 253 15.27 -9.72 -4.73
N PHE A 254 15.81 -10.52 -3.81
CA PHE A 254 17.04 -10.22 -3.06
C PHE A 254 17.63 -11.52 -2.48
N VAL A 255 18.88 -11.44 -2.03
CA VAL A 255 19.51 -12.49 -1.23
C VAL A 255 19.06 -12.36 0.21
N ASP A 256 18.54 -13.44 0.79
CA ASP A 256 18.12 -13.50 2.19
C ASP A 256 19.30 -13.95 3.06
N PHE A 257 19.80 -13.05 3.92
CA PHE A 257 20.83 -13.38 4.91
C PHE A 257 20.25 -13.58 6.31
N THR A 258 18.96 -13.38 6.53
CA THR A 258 18.33 -13.39 7.86
C THR A 258 18.46 -14.76 8.53
N GLN A 259 18.29 -15.85 7.77
CA GLN A 259 18.38 -17.20 8.33
C GLN A 259 19.78 -17.53 8.87
N VAL A 260 20.82 -16.99 8.23
CA VAL A 260 22.22 -17.19 8.65
C VAL A 260 22.59 -16.21 9.78
N THR A 261 22.16 -14.96 9.63
CA THR A 261 22.51 -13.88 10.58
C THR A 261 21.73 -13.91 11.87
N GLY A 262 20.55 -14.52 11.88
CA GLY A 262 19.72 -14.71 13.08
C GLY A 262 20.43 -15.45 14.23
N ASN A 263 21.53 -16.15 13.94
CA ASN A 263 22.38 -16.79 14.95
C ASN A 263 23.15 -15.81 15.83
N PHE A 264 23.45 -14.60 15.34
CA PHE A 264 24.26 -13.61 16.05
C PHE A 264 23.61 -12.22 16.15
N ILE A 265 22.70 -11.87 15.24
CA ILE A 265 21.84 -10.68 15.30
C ILE A 265 20.40 -11.17 15.22
N PRO A 266 19.79 -11.59 16.36
CA PRO A 266 18.44 -12.14 16.35
C PRO A 266 17.40 -11.11 15.91
N ALA A 267 16.29 -11.61 15.38
CA ALA A 267 15.15 -10.80 14.94
C ALA A 267 15.51 -9.64 14.00
N THR A 268 16.53 -9.75 13.15
CA THR A 268 16.90 -8.65 12.24
C THR A 268 16.74 -9.04 10.76
N PRO A 269 15.84 -8.37 10.02
CA PRO A 269 15.61 -8.69 8.62
C PRO A 269 16.74 -8.13 7.76
N LEU A 270 17.68 -9.00 7.37
CA LEU A 270 18.83 -8.69 6.52
C LEU A 270 18.66 -9.31 5.14
N GLY A 271 18.01 -8.57 4.25
CA GLY A 271 18.02 -8.83 2.82
C GLY A 271 19.05 -7.95 2.10
N PHE A 272 19.54 -8.39 0.94
CA PHE A 272 20.38 -7.56 0.07
C PHE A 272 19.98 -7.71 -1.39
N THR A 273 19.64 -6.60 -2.04
CA THR A 273 19.44 -6.60 -3.49
C THR A 273 20.70 -6.13 -4.21
N ALA A 274 21.14 -6.95 -5.17
CA ALA A 274 22.20 -6.58 -6.11
C ALA A 274 21.65 -5.87 -7.36
N HIS A 275 20.39 -5.45 -7.34
CA HIS A 275 19.80 -4.65 -8.41
C HIS A 275 20.47 -3.25 -8.47
N LEU A 276 20.78 -2.76 -9.67
CA LEU A 276 21.40 -1.44 -9.84
C LEU A 276 20.42 -0.27 -9.69
N GLY A 277 19.11 -0.50 -9.81
CA GLY A 277 18.09 0.56 -9.74
C GLY A 277 18.14 1.45 -8.48
N PRO A 278 18.27 0.88 -7.27
CA PRO A 278 18.47 1.68 -6.06
C PRO A 278 19.70 2.61 -6.12
N ILE A 279 20.79 2.20 -6.79
CA ILE A 279 21.97 3.07 -6.97
C ILE A 279 21.58 4.30 -7.79
N PHE A 280 20.88 4.11 -8.92
CA PHE A 280 20.40 5.22 -9.75
C PHE A 280 19.40 6.11 -9.01
N THR A 281 18.56 5.52 -8.14
CA THR A 281 17.66 6.28 -7.26
C THR A 281 18.47 7.16 -6.30
N GLY A 282 19.50 6.59 -5.66
CA GLY A 282 20.41 7.32 -4.79
C GLY A 282 21.17 8.45 -5.47
N LEU A 283 21.41 8.38 -6.80
CA LEU A 283 22.06 9.46 -7.55
C LEU A 283 21.19 10.71 -7.69
N ILE A 284 19.87 10.58 -7.56
CA ILE A 284 18.87 11.63 -7.78
C ILE A 284 18.30 12.16 -6.47
N VAL A 285 17.99 11.25 -5.53
CA VAL A 285 17.28 11.58 -4.30
C VAL A 285 18.14 12.48 -3.40
N PRO A 286 17.54 13.44 -2.66
CA PRO A 286 18.26 14.27 -1.71
C PRO A 286 19.10 13.45 -0.72
N PHE A 287 20.40 13.75 -0.65
CA PHE A 287 21.38 13.00 0.13
C PHE A 287 20.93 12.75 1.58
N TRP A 288 20.39 13.77 2.23
CA TRP A 288 19.99 13.69 3.64
C TRP A 288 18.75 12.80 3.85
N GLY A 289 17.90 12.65 2.84
CA GLY A 289 16.83 11.65 2.88
C GLY A 289 17.39 10.23 2.85
N VAL A 290 18.35 9.95 1.96
CA VAL A 290 18.99 8.62 1.86
C VAL A 290 19.78 8.28 3.13
N VAL A 291 20.52 9.25 3.68
CA VAL A 291 21.22 9.08 4.96
C VAL A 291 20.23 8.81 6.10
N GLY A 292 19.10 9.50 6.14
CA GLY A 292 18.03 9.23 7.10
C GLY A 292 17.55 7.78 7.03
N THR A 293 17.28 7.27 5.82
CA THR A 293 16.87 5.87 5.60
C THR A 293 17.95 4.89 6.07
N PHE A 294 19.22 5.15 5.74
CA PHE A 294 20.34 4.32 6.17
C PHE A 294 20.48 4.29 7.69
N LEU A 295 20.43 5.46 8.34
CA LEU A 295 20.48 5.55 9.80
C LEU A 295 19.31 4.81 10.45
N GLY A 296 18.11 4.88 9.88
CA GLY A 296 16.96 4.14 10.39
C GLY A 296 17.13 2.62 10.32
N VAL A 297 17.67 2.09 9.21
CA VAL A 297 18.02 0.66 9.11
C VAL A 297 19.09 0.27 10.13
N VAL A 298 20.12 1.11 10.32
CA VAL A 298 21.17 0.86 11.32
C VAL A 298 20.59 0.84 12.74
N VAL A 299 19.73 1.80 13.07
CA VAL A 299 19.02 1.84 14.35
C VAL A 299 18.16 0.59 14.53
N ALA A 300 17.41 0.17 13.51
CA ALA A 300 16.60 -1.04 13.59
C ALA A 300 17.44 -2.31 13.76
N THR A 301 18.58 -2.39 13.08
CA THR A 301 19.56 -3.50 13.19
C THR A 301 20.14 -3.63 14.60
N ILE A 302 20.32 -2.50 15.30
CA ILE A 302 20.80 -2.48 16.68
C ILE A 302 19.65 -2.70 17.67
N ALA A 303 18.49 -2.10 17.42
CA ALA A 303 17.34 -2.15 18.30
C ALA A 303 16.69 -3.53 18.35
N ASN A 304 16.60 -4.25 17.23
CA ASN A 304 15.90 -5.53 17.19
C ASN A 304 16.47 -6.59 18.15
N PRO A 305 17.79 -6.86 18.20
CA PRO A 305 18.34 -7.77 19.19
C PRO A 305 18.07 -7.35 20.63
N VAL A 306 18.09 -6.04 20.91
CA VAL A 306 17.77 -5.50 22.24
C VAL A 306 16.30 -5.73 22.56
N LEU A 307 15.38 -5.45 21.64
CA LEU A 307 13.94 -5.64 21.82
C LEU A 307 13.53 -7.12 21.94
N TYR A 308 14.36 -8.03 21.43
CA TYR A 308 14.20 -9.49 21.56
C TYR A 308 14.71 -10.03 22.90
N THR A 309 15.77 -9.43 23.47
CA THR A 309 16.44 -9.96 24.67
C THR A 309 16.15 -9.19 25.96
N TRP A 310 15.88 -7.89 25.87
CA TRP A 310 15.69 -7.01 27.00
C TRP A 310 14.21 -6.75 27.28
N THR A 311 13.80 -7.04 28.51
CA THR A 311 12.46 -6.79 29.02
C THR A 311 12.47 -5.56 29.94
N PRO A 312 11.68 -4.50 29.65
CA PRO A 312 11.51 -3.39 30.57
C PRO A 312 10.94 -3.83 31.92
N SER A 313 11.28 -3.14 33.02
CA SER A 313 10.87 -3.54 34.38
C SER A 313 9.35 -3.55 34.63
N TRP A 314 8.58 -2.89 33.78
CA TRP A 314 7.11 -2.83 33.84
C TRP A 314 6.43 -3.82 32.90
N ARG A 315 7.17 -4.74 32.26
CA ARG A 315 6.66 -5.75 31.33
C ARG A 315 7.19 -7.13 31.75
N GLU A 316 6.42 -8.18 31.48
CA GLU A 316 6.81 -9.55 31.82
C GLU A 316 7.67 -10.22 30.74
N GLU A 317 7.46 -9.85 29.48
CA GLU A 317 8.15 -10.43 28.31
C GLU A 317 8.81 -9.35 27.44
N PRO A 318 9.81 -9.70 26.62
CA PRO A 318 10.36 -8.82 25.60
C PRO A 318 9.28 -8.29 24.62
N TYR A 319 9.68 -7.38 23.73
CA TYR A 319 8.76 -6.86 22.71
C TYR A 319 8.63 -7.82 21.53
N LEU A 320 9.73 -8.40 21.05
CA LEU A 320 9.76 -9.27 19.87
C LEU A 320 9.60 -10.74 20.26
N ASN A 321 8.36 -11.21 20.41
CA ASN A 321 8.07 -12.56 20.93
C ASN A 321 7.66 -13.54 19.83
N LEU A 322 7.19 -13.03 18.68
CA LEU A 322 6.72 -13.86 17.57
C LEU A 322 7.87 -14.40 16.71
N TRP A 323 9.01 -13.72 16.71
CA TRP A 323 10.16 -14.13 15.91
C TRP A 323 10.74 -15.47 16.41
N ARG A 324 11.02 -16.37 15.45
CA ARG A 324 11.72 -17.64 15.72
C ARG A 324 12.91 -17.78 14.80
N GLN A 325 13.95 -18.46 15.29
CA GLN A 325 15.14 -18.77 14.50
C GLN A 325 14.75 -19.60 13.27
N GLY A 326 15.31 -19.25 12.11
CA GLY A 326 15.00 -19.86 10.81
C GLY A 326 13.96 -19.11 9.97
N MET A 327 13.27 -18.11 10.54
CA MET A 327 12.41 -17.21 9.75
C MET A 327 13.22 -16.42 8.72
N GLY A 328 12.68 -16.28 7.50
CA GLY A 328 13.29 -15.47 6.44
C GLY A 328 13.18 -13.97 6.69
N THR A 329 13.80 -13.16 5.82
CA THR A 329 13.80 -11.69 5.89
C THR A 329 12.38 -11.13 5.91
N VAL A 330 11.51 -11.64 5.03
CA VAL A 330 10.14 -11.14 4.88
C VAL A 330 9.29 -11.44 6.11
N ASP A 331 9.34 -12.69 6.58
CA ASP A 331 8.60 -13.11 7.77
C ASP A 331 9.11 -12.38 9.02
N THR A 332 10.44 -12.26 9.17
CA THR A 332 11.08 -11.50 10.26
C THR A 332 10.64 -10.05 10.27
N PHE A 333 10.64 -9.38 9.10
CA PHE A 333 10.16 -8.01 8.99
C PHE A 333 8.69 -7.90 9.39
N PHE A 334 7.85 -8.85 8.97
CA PHE A 334 6.43 -8.85 9.29
C PHE A 334 6.18 -9.02 10.79
N VAL A 335 6.71 -10.07 11.41
CA VAL A 335 6.48 -10.33 12.84
C VAL A 335 7.02 -9.20 13.72
N ASN A 336 8.17 -8.62 13.37
CA ASN A 336 8.71 -7.47 14.10
C ASN A 336 7.86 -6.21 13.94
N ASN A 337 7.22 -6.03 12.77
CA ASN A 337 6.27 -4.95 12.58
C ASN A 337 5.05 -5.13 13.49
N VAL A 338 4.47 -6.32 13.53
CA VAL A 338 3.34 -6.66 14.41
C VAL A 338 3.71 -6.45 15.89
N ASP A 339 4.90 -6.89 16.29
CA ASP A 339 5.33 -6.84 17.69
C ASP A 339 5.70 -5.42 18.17
N PHE A 340 6.40 -4.62 17.36
CA PHE A 340 6.93 -3.32 17.80
C PHE A 340 6.85 -2.21 16.74
N TRP A 341 7.39 -2.43 15.54
CA TRP A 341 7.66 -1.33 14.60
C TRP A 341 6.41 -0.66 14.03
N MET A 342 5.28 -1.37 13.95
CA MET A 342 4.01 -0.78 13.53
C MET A 342 3.57 0.30 14.54
N SER A 343 3.55 -0.03 15.83
CA SER A 343 3.19 0.92 16.90
C SER A 343 4.17 2.10 16.97
N PHE A 344 5.47 1.83 16.85
CA PHE A 344 6.48 2.89 16.83
C PHE A 344 6.36 3.80 15.58
N GLY A 345 6.09 3.20 14.42
CA GLY A 345 5.83 3.88 13.15
C GLY A 345 4.59 4.79 13.18
N ILE A 346 3.50 4.33 13.80
CA ILE A 346 2.31 5.15 14.06
C ILE A 346 2.69 6.39 14.88
N GLY A 347 3.39 6.21 16.00
CA GLY A 347 3.83 7.31 16.85
C GLY A 347 4.71 8.34 16.13
N THR A 348 5.75 7.87 15.45
CA THR A 348 6.67 8.73 14.69
C THR A 348 5.96 9.51 13.57
N THR A 349 4.96 8.90 12.92
CA THR A 349 4.23 9.59 11.86
C THR A 349 3.24 10.61 12.41
N VAL A 350 2.61 10.36 13.57
CA VAL A 350 1.82 11.37 14.29
C VAL A 350 2.69 12.59 14.63
N ALA A 351 3.93 12.37 15.08
CA ALA A 351 4.87 13.46 15.32
C ALA A 351 5.16 14.26 14.04
N ILE A 352 5.45 13.59 12.91
CA ILE A 352 5.67 14.25 11.61
C ILE A 352 4.43 15.03 11.17
N ALA A 353 3.23 14.49 11.36
CA ALA A 353 1.98 15.16 11.03
C ALA A 353 1.82 16.45 11.85
N ILE A 354 2.06 16.40 13.16
CA ILE A 354 2.05 17.58 14.04
C ILE A 354 3.07 18.62 13.56
N ILE A 355 4.28 18.19 13.21
CA ILE A 355 5.35 19.05 12.68
C ILE A 355 4.93 19.70 11.35
N GLY A 356 4.37 18.92 10.42
CA GLY A 356 3.92 19.40 9.11
C GLY A 356 2.82 20.45 9.26
N VAL A 357 1.83 20.20 10.13
CA VAL A 357 0.80 21.19 10.46
C VAL A 357 1.40 22.44 11.10
N TYR A 358 2.32 22.28 12.06
CA TYR A 358 3.02 23.40 12.69
C TYR A 358 3.77 24.26 11.67
N GLN A 359 4.51 23.65 10.74
CA GLN A 359 5.23 24.35 9.68
C GLN A 359 4.30 25.11 8.74
N VAL A 360 3.17 24.50 8.36
CA VAL A 360 2.15 25.19 7.54
C VAL A 360 1.56 26.39 8.29
N VAL A 361 1.19 26.22 9.58
CA VAL A 361 0.66 27.30 10.41
C VAL A 361 1.68 28.44 10.56
N GLN A 362 2.95 28.12 10.82
CA GLN A 362 4.01 29.10 10.94
C GLN A 362 4.25 29.83 9.61
N SER A 363 4.26 29.11 8.49
CA SER A 363 4.39 29.68 7.15
C SER A 363 3.23 30.64 6.81
N VAL A 364 1.99 30.29 7.15
CA VAL A 364 0.83 31.16 6.93
C VAL A 364 0.88 32.42 7.80
N ARG A 365 1.33 32.31 9.05
CA ARG A 365 1.52 33.47 9.95
C ARG A 365 2.61 34.41 9.41
N ASN A 366 3.79 33.87 9.09
CA ASN A 366 4.89 34.65 8.54
C ASN A 366 4.53 35.30 7.19
N ALA A 367 3.72 34.64 6.35
CA ALA A 367 3.24 35.18 5.08
C ALA A 367 2.19 36.29 5.21
N LYS A 368 1.52 36.39 6.37
CA LYS A 368 0.65 37.54 6.73
C LYS A 368 1.47 38.71 7.26
N ASP A 369 2.52 38.43 8.03
CA ASP A 369 3.38 39.46 8.62
C ASP A 369 4.33 40.09 7.59
N GLY A 370 4.83 39.30 6.62
CA GLY A 370 5.67 39.76 5.51
C GLY A 370 4.94 40.44 4.34
N GLY A 371 3.61 40.58 4.39
CA GLY A 371 2.81 41.25 3.36
C GLY A 371 3.04 42.77 3.25
N LYS A 372 3.97 43.34 4.01
CA LYS A 372 4.32 44.77 4.00
C LYS A 372 5.65 45.10 3.31
N GLU A 373 6.47 44.10 2.97
CA GLU A 373 7.78 44.34 2.35
C GLU A 373 7.93 43.58 1.03
N GLY A 374 7.62 44.26 -0.09
CA GLY A 374 8.29 44.08 -1.39
C GLY A 374 7.94 42.86 -2.27
N GLY A 375 6.96 42.02 -1.94
CA GLY A 375 6.62 40.84 -2.75
C GLY A 375 5.64 41.11 -3.90
N VAL A 376 5.94 40.58 -5.10
CA VAL A 376 5.09 40.59 -6.31
C VAL A 376 3.61 40.31 -6.00
N GLU A 377 2.68 41.05 -6.61
CA GLU A 377 1.23 40.93 -6.36
C GLU A 377 0.74 39.48 -6.41
N ARG A 378 0.15 39.03 -5.29
CA ARG A 378 -0.58 37.77 -5.23
C ARG A 378 -1.88 37.92 -6.02
N SER A 379 -2.02 37.16 -7.09
CA SER A 379 -3.16 37.27 -7.99
C SER A 379 -3.66 35.89 -8.40
N PHE A 380 -4.97 35.74 -8.49
CA PHE A 380 -5.61 34.60 -9.14
C PHE A 380 -5.80 34.83 -10.65
N ALA A 381 -5.16 35.84 -11.25
CA ALA A 381 -5.16 36.01 -12.70
C ALA A 381 -4.54 34.77 -13.37
N THR A 382 -5.25 34.22 -14.34
CA THR A 382 -4.83 33.05 -15.13
C THR A 382 -3.94 33.52 -16.29
N PRO A 383 -2.83 32.83 -16.61
CA PRO A 383 -2.13 33.01 -17.87
C PRO A 383 -3.07 32.78 -19.08
N GLU A 384 -2.97 33.63 -20.10
CA GLU A 384 -3.82 33.50 -21.28
C GLU A 384 -3.53 32.19 -22.03
N GLY A 385 -4.59 31.49 -22.45
CA GLY A 385 -4.49 30.28 -23.27
C GLY A 385 -4.10 28.99 -22.53
N ARG A 386 -3.85 29.00 -21.21
CA ARG A 386 -3.49 27.79 -20.42
C ARG A 386 -4.62 26.75 -20.30
N GLY A 387 -5.87 27.15 -20.55
CA GLY A 387 -7.05 26.29 -20.47
C GLY A 387 -7.61 26.15 -19.06
N ASP A 388 -7.46 27.18 -18.22
CA ASP A 388 -8.02 27.25 -16.87
C ASP A 388 -9.55 27.27 -16.84
N PHE A 389 -10.11 26.75 -15.76
CA PHE A 389 -11.54 26.81 -15.45
C PHE A 389 -11.77 27.43 -14.07
N PRO A 390 -12.97 27.95 -13.78
CA PRO A 390 -13.22 28.60 -12.50
C PRO A 390 -12.99 27.66 -11.30
N ILE A 391 -12.31 28.14 -10.26
CA ILE A 391 -12.00 27.35 -9.06
C ILE A 391 -13.29 26.81 -8.40
N TRP A 392 -14.37 27.60 -8.39
CA TRP A 392 -15.65 27.17 -7.82
C TRP A 392 -16.22 25.93 -8.54
N LEU A 393 -16.06 25.84 -9.87
CA LEU A 393 -16.51 24.69 -10.65
C LEU A 393 -15.71 23.44 -10.27
N ALA A 394 -14.40 23.59 -10.06
CA ALA A 394 -13.55 22.51 -9.55
C ALA A 394 -14.04 21.98 -8.20
N LEU A 395 -14.34 22.89 -7.25
CA LEU A 395 -14.82 22.53 -5.93
C LEU A 395 -16.22 21.89 -5.95
N VAL A 396 -17.11 22.35 -6.84
CA VAL A 396 -18.43 21.73 -7.04
C VAL A 396 -18.29 20.33 -7.60
N LEU A 397 -17.47 20.13 -8.65
CA LEU A 397 -17.25 18.80 -9.24
C LEU A 397 -16.62 17.83 -8.24
N TYR A 398 -15.65 18.30 -7.44
CA TYR A 398 -15.10 17.54 -6.32
C TYR A 398 -16.18 17.14 -5.30
N SER A 399 -17.02 18.10 -4.91
CA SER A 399 -18.09 17.86 -3.94
C SER A 399 -19.10 16.84 -4.47
N LEU A 400 -19.51 16.95 -5.74
CA LEU A 400 -20.43 16.01 -6.38
C LEU A 400 -19.84 14.60 -6.48
N ALA A 401 -18.58 14.47 -6.90
CA ALA A 401 -17.90 13.18 -6.97
C ALA A 401 -17.70 12.54 -5.58
N THR A 402 -17.43 13.36 -4.56
CA THR A 402 -17.34 12.92 -3.17
C THR A 402 -18.71 12.48 -2.62
N VAL A 403 -19.79 13.23 -2.88
CA VAL A 403 -21.15 12.80 -2.54
C VAL A 403 -21.52 11.51 -3.25
N ALA A 404 -21.16 11.34 -4.52
CA ALA A 404 -21.39 10.10 -5.26
C ALA A 404 -20.67 8.91 -4.61
N LEU A 405 -19.41 9.09 -4.18
CA LEU A 405 -18.67 8.06 -3.45
C LEU A 405 -19.34 7.66 -2.13
N ILE A 406 -19.77 8.67 -1.35
CA ILE A 406 -20.50 8.45 -0.09
C ILE A 406 -21.85 7.78 -0.36
N GLY A 407 -22.53 8.13 -1.45
CA GLY A 407 -23.77 7.50 -1.88
C GLY A 407 -23.59 6.02 -2.23
N ILE A 408 -22.51 5.66 -2.92
CA ILE A 408 -22.13 4.27 -3.19
C ILE A 408 -21.85 3.54 -1.87
N ALA A 409 -21.07 4.14 -0.97
CA ALA A 409 -20.83 3.56 0.36
C ALA A 409 -22.13 3.35 1.14
N ALA A 410 -23.05 4.30 1.08
CA ALA A 410 -24.35 4.23 1.75
C ALA A 410 -25.29 3.18 1.17
N TRP A 411 -25.14 2.87 -0.11
CA TRP A 411 -25.87 1.80 -0.76
C TRP A 411 -25.28 0.41 -0.44
N LEU A 412 -23.96 0.30 -0.29
CA LEU A 412 -23.27 -0.97 -0.06
C LEU A 412 -23.24 -1.41 1.41
N LEU A 413 -23.25 -0.48 2.39
CA LEU A 413 -23.18 -0.81 3.81
C LEU A 413 -24.56 -0.77 4.49
N PRO A 414 -25.09 -1.91 4.94
CA PRO A 414 -26.23 -1.93 5.85
C PRO A 414 -25.85 -1.21 7.16
N GLY A 415 -26.66 -0.22 7.58
CA GLY A 415 -26.41 0.50 8.84
C GLY A 415 -25.48 1.72 8.73
N ILE A 416 -25.18 2.21 7.52
CA ILE A 416 -24.29 3.37 7.34
C ILE A 416 -24.79 4.64 8.04
N SER A 417 -26.09 4.74 8.32
CA SER A 417 -26.69 5.90 8.97
C SER A 417 -26.02 6.23 10.31
N GLN A 418 -25.50 5.22 11.01
CA GLN A 418 -24.74 5.40 12.26
C GLN A 418 -23.33 5.97 12.02
N PHE A 419 -22.74 5.70 10.85
CA PHE A 419 -21.34 5.98 10.53
C PHE A 419 -21.15 7.07 9.45
N ILE A 420 -22.23 7.54 8.82
CA ILE A 420 -22.19 8.45 7.67
C ILE A 420 -21.47 9.76 7.97
N TRP A 421 -21.54 10.23 9.22
CA TRP A 421 -20.83 11.43 9.67
C TRP A 421 -19.31 11.30 9.52
N PHE A 422 -18.73 10.11 9.71
CA PHE A 422 -17.31 9.88 9.47
C PHE A 422 -16.98 10.02 7.98
N PHE A 423 -17.79 9.43 7.09
CA PHE A 423 -17.61 9.56 5.65
C PHE A 423 -17.70 11.03 5.19
N ILE A 424 -18.65 11.79 5.73
CA ILE A 424 -18.79 13.23 5.45
C ILE A 424 -17.56 14.00 5.98
N PHE A 425 -17.13 13.74 7.21
CA PHE A 425 -15.94 14.36 7.79
C PHE A 425 -14.69 14.08 6.94
N PHE A 426 -14.50 12.82 6.53
CA PHE A 426 -13.34 12.45 5.72
C PHE A 426 -13.38 13.08 4.33
N GLY A 427 -14.53 13.07 3.68
CA GLY A 427 -14.71 13.65 2.35
C GLY A 427 -14.60 15.18 2.32
N PHE A 428 -15.15 15.89 3.30
CA PHE A 428 -15.28 17.35 3.24
C PHE A 428 -14.37 18.13 4.18
N VAL A 429 -13.76 17.47 5.16
CA VAL A 429 -12.89 18.13 6.15
C VAL A 429 -11.47 17.57 6.08
N PHE A 430 -11.30 16.29 6.39
CA PHE A 430 -9.98 15.69 6.53
C PHE A 430 -9.22 15.62 5.20
N THR A 431 -9.83 15.08 4.14
CA THR A 431 -9.19 14.94 2.82
C THR A 431 -8.82 16.29 2.21
N PRO A 432 -9.69 17.31 2.17
CA PRO A 432 -9.30 18.66 1.73
C PRO A 432 -8.18 19.26 2.58
N PHE A 433 -8.23 19.10 3.91
CA PHE A 433 -7.20 19.59 4.82
C PHE A 433 -5.84 18.92 4.58
N GLN A 434 -5.79 17.58 4.55
CA GLN A 434 -4.57 16.82 4.28
C GLN A 434 -4.01 17.17 2.90
N SER A 435 -4.88 17.30 1.89
CA SER A 435 -4.47 17.67 0.54
C SER A 435 -3.88 19.08 0.48
N PHE A 436 -4.43 20.04 1.23
CA PHE A 436 -3.88 21.39 1.34
C PHE A 436 -2.49 21.41 2.01
N VAL A 437 -2.34 20.70 3.13
CA VAL A 437 -1.03 20.58 3.83
C VAL A 437 0.00 19.96 2.88
N ASN A 438 -0.36 18.88 2.19
CA ASN A 438 0.52 18.20 1.25
C ASN A 438 0.87 19.03 0.01
N ALA A 439 -0.08 19.79 -0.56
CA ALA A 439 0.19 20.70 -1.68
C ALA A 439 1.30 21.71 -1.33
N ARG A 440 1.25 22.27 -0.11
CA ARG A 440 2.27 23.18 0.37
C ARG A 440 3.60 22.49 0.64
N LEU A 441 3.60 21.32 1.28
CA LEU A 441 4.83 20.56 1.54
C LEU A 441 5.53 20.16 0.23
N VAL A 442 4.78 19.70 -0.76
CA VAL A 442 5.31 19.40 -2.11
C VAL A 442 5.83 20.66 -2.78
N GLY A 443 5.09 21.77 -2.69
CA GLY A 443 5.53 23.06 -3.21
C GLY A 443 6.80 23.59 -2.54
N MET A 444 7.00 23.37 -1.24
CA MET A 444 8.12 23.95 -0.47
C MET A 444 9.35 23.05 -0.38
N VAL A 445 9.16 21.74 -0.20
CA VAL A 445 10.24 20.76 0.08
C VAL A 445 10.19 19.53 -0.82
N GLY A 446 9.18 19.41 -1.70
CA GLY A 446 9.06 18.30 -2.64
C GLY A 446 8.71 16.96 -1.99
N GLN A 447 8.14 16.97 -0.78
CA GLN A 447 7.78 15.76 -0.02
C GLN A 447 6.33 15.81 0.45
N THR A 448 5.74 14.64 0.67
CA THR A 448 4.39 14.47 1.23
C THR A 448 4.45 13.90 2.64
N VAL A 449 3.41 14.17 3.42
CA VAL A 449 3.15 13.58 4.73
C VAL A 449 1.81 12.88 4.65
N ASP A 450 1.83 11.56 4.83
CA ASP A 450 0.64 10.74 4.93
C ASP A 450 0.57 10.13 6.33
N ILE A 451 -0.60 10.19 6.94
CA ILE A 451 -0.85 9.60 8.24
C ILE A 451 -1.27 8.14 8.00
N PRO A 452 -0.48 7.14 8.43
CA PRO A 452 -0.81 5.75 8.20
C PRO A 452 -1.99 5.32 9.08
N PHE A 453 -2.68 4.28 8.65
CA PHE A 453 -3.76 3.63 9.40
C PHE A 453 -4.96 4.52 9.77
N VAL A 454 -5.16 5.70 9.15
CA VAL A 454 -6.28 6.58 9.48
C VAL A 454 -7.63 5.91 9.21
N ARG A 455 -7.74 5.19 8.08
CA ARG A 455 -8.95 4.46 7.72
C ARG A 455 -9.21 3.34 8.72
N GLU A 456 -8.18 2.54 8.97
CA GLU A 456 -8.20 1.36 9.82
C GLU A 456 -8.53 1.73 11.26
N ALA A 457 -7.87 2.75 11.81
CA ALA A 457 -8.15 3.28 13.13
C ALA A 457 -9.58 3.80 13.24
N THR A 458 -10.08 4.52 12.22
CA THR A 458 -11.48 5.01 12.21
C THR A 458 -12.47 3.86 12.26
N ILE A 459 -12.28 2.84 11.40
CA ILE A 459 -13.15 1.66 11.35
C ILE A 459 -13.18 0.95 12.72
N ILE A 460 -12.00 0.73 13.30
CA ILE A 460 -11.86 0.03 14.58
C ILE A 460 -12.46 0.84 15.74
N LEU A 461 -12.19 2.14 15.80
CA LEU A 461 -12.69 3.03 16.87
C LEU A 461 -14.17 3.38 16.72
N SER A 462 -14.74 3.23 15.52
CA SER A 462 -16.17 3.43 15.29
C SER A 462 -17.05 2.40 16.00
N GLY A 463 -16.49 1.26 16.41
CA GLY A 463 -17.23 0.15 17.01
C GLY A 463 -17.99 -0.70 15.99
N TYR A 464 -17.77 -0.51 14.70
CA TYR A 464 -18.40 -1.29 13.64
C TYR A 464 -18.10 -2.79 13.78
N ARG A 465 -19.11 -3.63 13.56
CA ARG A 465 -19.01 -5.09 13.58
C ARG A 465 -19.29 -5.65 12.20
N GLY A 466 -18.30 -6.33 11.62
CA GLY A 466 -18.38 -6.90 10.27
C GLY A 466 -17.14 -6.63 9.45
N VAL A 467 -17.01 -7.37 8.35
CA VAL A 467 -15.87 -7.28 7.43
C VAL A 467 -16.13 -6.36 6.23
N ASP A 468 -17.40 -6.12 5.90
CA ASP A 468 -17.86 -5.38 4.73
C ASP A 468 -17.38 -3.91 4.71
N ILE A 469 -17.34 -3.23 5.87
CA ILE A 469 -16.81 -1.86 5.98
C ILE A 469 -15.36 -1.72 5.48
N TRP A 470 -14.56 -2.78 5.57
CA TRP A 470 -13.17 -2.80 5.12
C TRP A 470 -13.02 -2.82 3.60
N PHE A 471 -14.07 -3.18 2.88
CA PHE A 471 -14.10 -3.22 1.43
C PHE A 471 -14.74 -1.99 0.81
N ILE A 472 -15.34 -1.12 1.64
CA ILE A 472 -16.07 0.04 1.14
C ILE A 472 -15.14 1.15 0.69
N PRO A 473 -15.45 1.81 -0.45
CA PRO A 473 -14.73 2.99 -0.86
C PRO A 473 -14.83 4.09 0.20
N PHE A 474 -13.69 4.47 0.75
CA PHE A 474 -13.60 5.46 1.80
C PHE A 474 -13.08 6.78 1.21
N PRO A 475 -13.68 7.95 1.52
CA PRO A 475 -13.31 9.24 0.94
C PRO A 475 -12.02 9.79 1.56
N LEU A 476 -10.95 9.01 1.46
CA LEU A 476 -9.59 9.32 1.88
C LEU A 476 -8.72 9.44 0.64
N GLY A 477 -8.19 10.63 0.42
CA GLY A 477 -7.27 10.91 -0.67
C GLY A 477 -6.23 11.94 -0.27
N ASN A 478 -5.07 11.88 -0.92
CA ASN A 478 -4.10 12.95 -0.89
C ASN A 478 -4.02 13.52 -2.31
N TYR A 479 -4.68 14.66 -2.52
CA TYR A 479 -4.70 15.40 -3.79
C TYR A 479 -3.63 16.50 -3.84
N GLY A 480 -2.88 16.68 -2.74
CA GLY A 480 -1.80 17.66 -2.65
C GLY A 480 -0.57 17.24 -3.47
N ALA A 481 -0.26 15.95 -3.48
CA ALA A 481 0.86 15.38 -4.23
C ALA A 481 0.79 15.67 -5.74
N GLN A 482 -0.41 15.65 -6.30
CA GLN A 482 -0.68 15.77 -7.73
C GLN A 482 -0.70 17.22 -8.20
N THR A 483 -0.64 18.21 -7.29
CA THR A 483 -0.44 19.63 -7.65
C THR A 483 0.86 19.84 -8.44
N GLN A 484 1.89 19.02 -8.16
CA GLN A 484 3.14 19.03 -8.91
C GLN A 484 2.92 18.68 -10.40
N LYS A 485 1.99 17.78 -10.72
CA LYS A 485 1.68 17.44 -12.12
C LYS A 485 1.12 18.64 -12.88
N PHE A 486 0.25 19.42 -12.25
CA PHE A 486 -0.25 20.67 -12.84
C PHE A 486 0.88 21.68 -13.07
N ARG A 487 1.86 21.74 -12.15
CA ARG A 487 3.06 22.56 -12.34
C ARG A 487 3.92 22.07 -13.51
N GLU A 488 4.08 20.76 -13.69
CA GLU A 488 4.79 20.18 -14.83
C GLU A 488 4.07 20.49 -16.16
N ILE A 489 2.74 20.37 -16.20
CA ILE A 489 1.91 20.74 -17.36
C ILE A 489 2.14 22.22 -17.73
N GLU A 490 2.15 23.10 -16.74
CA GLU A 490 2.41 24.53 -16.93
C GLU A 490 3.82 24.78 -17.49
N LEU A 491 4.85 24.18 -16.89
CA LEU A 491 6.25 24.36 -17.30
C LEU A 491 6.52 23.86 -18.73
N THR A 492 5.77 22.85 -19.19
CA THR A 492 5.89 22.36 -20.57
C THR A 492 5.13 23.21 -21.59
N GLY A 493 4.31 24.18 -21.15
CA GLY A 493 3.49 25.01 -22.03
C GLY A 493 2.35 24.22 -22.67
N THR A 494 1.84 23.18 -21.99
CA THR A 494 0.75 22.32 -22.47
C THR A 494 -0.58 22.83 -21.90
N GLN A 495 -1.64 22.86 -22.70
CA GLN A 495 -2.96 23.24 -22.22
C GLN A 495 -3.56 22.19 -21.27
N PHE A 496 -4.23 22.62 -20.19
CA PHE A 496 -4.92 21.70 -19.28
C PHE A 496 -6.04 20.92 -19.98
N THR A 497 -6.68 21.52 -20.99
CA THR A 497 -7.69 20.88 -21.83
C THR A 497 -7.15 19.69 -22.63
N SER A 498 -5.87 19.71 -23.03
CA SER A 498 -5.21 18.57 -23.69
C SER A 498 -5.17 17.35 -22.77
N ILE A 499 -4.87 17.58 -21.49
CA ILE A 499 -4.81 16.51 -20.48
C ILE A 499 -6.21 15.97 -20.20
N ILE A 500 -7.24 16.83 -20.10
CA ILE A 500 -8.63 16.38 -19.95
C ILE A 500 -9.06 15.48 -21.12
N ARG A 501 -8.77 15.89 -22.36
CA ARG A 501 -9.10 15.09 -23.55
C ARG A 501 -8.36 13.75 -23.56
N ALA A 502 -7.07 13.75 -23.18
CA ALA A 502 -6.28 12.54 -23.03
C ALA A 502 -6.92 11.59 -22.01
N GLU A 503 -7.34 12.09 -20.86
CA GLU A 503 -7.97 11.30 -19.80
C GLU A 503 -9.28 10.66 -20.23
N ILE A 504 -10.17 11.45 -20.85
CA ILE A 504 -11.45 10.95 -21.35
C ILE A 504 -11.23 9.83 -22.38
N PHE A 505 -10.21 9.94 -23.21
CA PHE A 505 -9.88 8.94 -24.22
C PHE A 505 -9.22 7.69 -23.62
N MET A 506 -8.33 7.86 -22.63
CA MET A 506 -7.57 6.77 -22.02
C MET A 506 -8.42 5.84 -21.15
N VAL A 507 -9.34 6.38 -20.35
CA VAL A 507 -10.13 5.59 -19.38
C VAL A 507 -10.85 4.39 -20.01
N PRO A 508 -11.65 4.52 -21.09
CA PRO A 508 -12.33 3.37 -21.69
C PRO A 508 -11.33 2.36 -22.29
N ILE A 509 -10.20 2.85 -22.80
CA ILE A 509 -9.16 2.00 -23.40
C ILE A 509 -8.47 1.17 -22.32
N VAL A 510 -8.07 1.76 -21.19
CA VAL A 510 -7.49 1.01 -20.05
C VAL A 510 -8.45 -0.04 -19.54
N LEU A 511 -9.71 0.33 -19.32
CA LEU A 511 -10.71 -0.61 -18.83
C LEU A 511 -10.85 -1.81 -19.78
N PHE A 512 -10.90 -1.54 -21.09
CA PHE A 512 -10.97 -2.57 -22.11
C PHE A 512 -9.72 -3.44 -22.16
N THR A 513 -8.52 -2.84 -22.19
CA THR A 513 -7.28 -3.61 -22.30
C THR A 513 -6.98 -4.38 -21.02
N SER A 514 -7.13 -3.77 -19.84
CA SER A 514 -7.00 -4.48 -18.56
C SER A 514 -8.01 -5.64 -18.43
N PHE A 515 -9.25 -5.48 -18.90
CA PHE A 515 -10.20 -6.59 -18.99
C PHE A 515 -9.71 -7.71 -19.92
N LEU A 516 -9.31 -7.35 -21.14
CA LEU A 516 -8.87 -8.31 -22.17
C LEU A 516 -7.67 -9.12 -21.70
N TYR A 517 -6.62 -8.44 -21.25
CA TYR A 517 -5.37 -9.09 -20.84
C TYR A 517 -5.47 -9.75 -19.47
N GLY A 518 -6.21 -9.17 -18.53
CA GLY A 518 -6.50 -9.82 -17.25
C GLY A 518 -7.26 -11.14 -17.44
N SER A 519 -8.27 -11.16 -18.33
CA SER A 519 -8.99 -12.38 -18.70
C SER A 519 -8.06 -13.42 -19.33
N TYR A 520 -7.21 -12.99 -20.27
CA TYR A 520 -6.28 -13.87 -20.97
C TYR A 520 -5.26 -14.51 -20.01
N ILE A 521 -4.60 -13.70 -19.19
CA ILE A 521 -3.58 -14.17 -18.24
C ILE A 521 -4.20 -15.13 -17.22
N TRP A 522 -5.37 -14.81 -16.66
CA TRP A 522 -6.03 -15.69 -15.69
C TRP A 522 -6.48 -17.03 -16.31
N LYS A 523 -6.84 -17.03 -17.60
CA LYS A 523 -7.17 -18.26 -18.33
C LYS A 523 -5.95 -19.12 -18.62
N LEU A 524 -4.81 -18.51 -18.96
CA LEU A 524 -3.56 -19.21 -19.26
C LEU A 524 -3.11 -20.13 -18.12
N ALA A 525 -3.07 -19.62 -16.89
CA ALA A 525 -2.75 -20.40 -15.70
C ALA A 525 -3.45 -19.84 -14.46
N PRO A 526 -3.70 -20.65 -13.41
CA PRO A 526 -4.22 -20.16 -12.14
C PRO A 526 -3.32 -19.07 -11.54
N ILE A 527 -3.91 -18.05 -10.92
CA ILE A 527 -3.17 -16.99 -10.21
C ILE A 527 -3.56 -17.06 -8.74
N PRO A 528 -2.61 -17.32 -7.82
CA PRO A 528 -1.18 -17.58 -8.05
C PRO A 528 -0.86 -19.02 -8.51
N SER A 529 0.28 -19.21 -9.17
CA SER A 529 0.84 -20.53 -9.52
C SER A 529 2.34 -20.42 -9.79
N ALA A 530 3.00 -21.56 -10.08
CA ALA A 530 4.41 -21.56 -10.52
C ALA A 530 4.64 -20.74 -11.81
N SER A 531 3.59 -20.49 -12.60
CA SER A 531 3.66 -19.58 -13.75
C SER A 531 3.69 -18.10 -13.36
N TYR A 532 3.43 -17.76 -12.09
CA TYR A 532 3.43 -16.41 -11.53
C TYR A 532 4.12 -16.38 -10.15
N PRO A 533 5.45 -16.56 -10.09
CA PRO A 533 6.18 -16.81 -8.84
C PRO A 533 6.06 -15.67 -7.82
N TYR A 534 6.08 -14.41 -8.27
CA TYR A 534 5.94 -13.27 -7.37
C TYR A 534 4.57 -13.26 -6.68
N ALA A 535 3.49 -13.46 -7.43
CA ALA A 535 2.14 -13.56 -6.86
C ALA A 535 2.07 -14.71 -5.85
N GLN A 536 2.67 -15.86 -6.15
CA GLN A 536 2.68 -17.02 -5.23
C GLN A 536 3.35 -16.72 -3.88
N LEU A 537 4.43 -15.95 -3.87
CA LEU A 537 5.16 -15.60 -2.65
C LEU A 537 4.53 -14.43 -1.90
N ILE A 538 4.30 -13.31 -2.59
CA ILE A 538 3.97 -12.03 -1.95
C ILE A 538 2.47 -11.87 -1.69
N TRP A 539 1.59 -12.39 -2.55
CA TRP A 539 0.15 -12.21 -2.33
C TRP A 539 -0.33 -12.96 -1.09
N ARG A 540 0.29 -14.10 -0.75
CA ARG A 540 0.00 -14.81 0.50
C ARG A 540 0.24 -13.94 1.72
N LEU A 541 1.40 -13.28 1.77
CA LEU A 541 1.73 -12.37 2.87
C LEU A 541 0.76 -11.18 2.91
N ARG A 542 0.49 -10.57 1.75
CA ARG A 542 -0.44 -9.45 1.63
C ARG A 542 -1.85 -9.83 2.11
N ALA A 543 -2.34 -11.00 1.72
CA ALA A 543 -3.64 -11.51 2.16
C ALA A 543 -3.66 -11.73 3.67
N TYR A 544 -2.60 -12.29 4.25
CA TYR A 544 -2.49 -12.49 5.70
C TYR A 544 -2.54 -11.14 6.46
N GLN A 545 -1.76 -10.16 6.00
CA GLN A 545 -1.76 -8.80 6.54
C GLN A 545 -3.15 -8.15 6.44
N GLN A 546 -3.80 -8.24 5.28
CA GLN A 546 -5.11 -7.66 5.08
C GLN A 546 -6.19 -8.33 5.94
N CYS A 547 -6.18 -9.67 6.05
CA CYS A 547 -7.13 -10.41 6.88
C CYS A 547 -6.96 -10.10 8.38
N LEU A 548 -5.74 -9.87 8.84
CA LEU A 548 -5.46 -9.44 10.23
C LEU A 548 -6.18 -8.11 10.56
N PHE A 549 -6.14 -7.14 9.66
CA PHE A 549 -6.85 -5.87 9.84
C PHE A 549 -8.37 -6.05 9.75
N ILE A 550 -8.85 -6.76 8.73
CA ILE A 550 -10.29 -7.01 8.52
C ILE A 550 -10.93 -7.68 9.74
N THR A 551 -10.24 -8.64 10.35
CA THR A 551 -10.74 -9.35 11.55
C THR A 551 -10.67 -8.50 12.82
N GLY A 552 -10.01 -7.34 12.80
CA GLY A 552 -9.95 -6.42 13.94
C GLY A 552 -11.32 -5.90 14.41
N THR A 553 -12.33 -5.87 13.54
CA THR A 553 -13.72 -5.51 13.89
C THR A 553 -14.54 -6.70 14.42
N MET A 554 -14.02 -7.93 14.30
CA MET A 554 -14.69 -9.20 14.64
C MET A 554 -14.32 -9.67 16.06
N LYS A 555 -14.51 -8.83 17.07
CA LYS A 555 -14.17 -9.18 18.47
C LYS A 555 -15.13 -10.20 19.06
N SER A 556 -14.63 -11.11 19.88
CA SER A 556 -15.46 -11.87 20.81
C SER A 556 -16.18 -10.92 21.78
N GLU A 557 -17.41 -11.26 22.16
CA GLU A 557 -18.24 -10.45 23.06
C GLU A 557 -18.83 -11.36 24.13
N LEU A 558 -18.50 -11.08 25.39
CA LEU A 558 -19.06 -11.76 26.56
C LEU A 558 -20.01 -10.81 27.29
N ASP A 559 -21.30 -11.09 27.24
CA ASP A 559 -22.35 -10.39 27.99
C ASP A 559 -22.78 -11.25 29.18
N VAL A 560 -22.65 -10.72 30.39
CA VAL A 560 -22.90 -11.44 31.64
C VAL A 560 -24.02 -10.75 32.40
N ALA A 561 -25.09 -11.49 32.65
CA ALA A 561 -26.14 -11.16 33.59
C ALA A 561 -25.98 -12.01 34.88
N ASN A 562 -26.75 -11.67 35.92
CA ASN A 562 -26.62 -12.31 37.24
C ASN A 562 -26.76 -13.85 37.23
N ASP A 563 -27.53 -14.40 36.29
CA ASP A 563 -27.86 -15.83 36.17
C ASP A 563 -27.60 -16.40 34.76
N LYS A 564 -27.10 -15.59 33.83
CA LYS A 564 -26.90 -15.96 32.42
C LYS A 564 -25.62 -15.36 31.85
N ALA A 565 -24.99 -16.08 30.94
CA ALA A 565 -23.91 -15.53 30.13
C ALA A 565 -24.12 -15.86 28.66
N ARG A 566 -23.84 -14.88 27.81
CA ARG A 566 -23.86 -14.96 26.36
C ARG A 566 -22.49 -14.63 25.84
N TRP A 567 -21.88 -15.57 25.14
CA TRP A 567 -20.61 -15.36 24.49
C TRP A 567 -20.74 -15.52 22.99
N THR A 568 -20.32 -14.52 22.24
CA THR A 568 -20.22 -14.58 20.79
C THR A 568 -18.74 -14.66 20.42
N PRO A 569 -18.25 -15.74 19.79
CA PRO A 569 -16.87 -15.86 19.36
C PRO A 569 -16.54 -14.90 18.20
N ALA A 570 -15.27 -14.84 17.80
CA ALA A 570 -14.82 -13.94 16.74
C ALA A 570 -15.48 -14.32 15.40
N ASN A 571 -15.11 -15.45 14.83
CA ASN A 571 -15.80 -16.06 13.70
C ASN A 571 -15.42 -17.53 13.53
N LEU A 572 -16.36 -18.26 12.96
CA LEU A 572 -16.22 -19.69 12.71
C LEU A 572 -15.95 -19.93 11.24
N ILE A 573 -15.11 -20.93 10.95
CA ILE A 573 -14.98 -21.53 9.63
C ILE A 573 -16.20 -22.38 9.30
N GLU A 574 -16.52 -22.45 8.02
CA GLU A 574 -17.68 -23.17 7.48
C GLU A 574 -17.38 -24.65 7.25
N ASN A 575 -18.42 -25.47 7.20
CA ASN A 575 -18.42 -26.90 6.91
C ASN A 575 -17.63 -27.73 7.92
N GLU A 576 -17.62 -27.31 9.18
CA GLU A 576 -16.88 -27.93 10.26
C GLU A 576 -17.76 -28.21 11.47
N TRP A 577 -17.41 -29.28 12.19
CA TRP A 577 -17.97 -29.57 13.50
C TRP A 577 -17.28 -28.72 14.56
N TRP A 578 -18.07 -28.01 15.36
CA TRP A 578 -17.59 -27.14 16.43
C TRP A 578 -18.03 -27.65 17.78
N TYR A 579 -17.07 -27.79 18.68
CA TYR A 579 -17.25 -28.21 20.06
C TYR A 579 -17.10 -26.99 20.96
N TRP A 580 -18.01 -26.82 21.90
CA TRP A 580 -17.90 -25.73 22.88
C TRP A 580 -18.24 -26.18 24.28
N ARG A 581 -17.63 -25.50 25.25
CA ARG A 581 -17.82 -25.76 26.68
C ARG A 581 -17.60 -24.49 27.48
N THR A 582 -18.17 -24.47 28.68
CA THR A 582 -18.05 -23.35 29.62
C THR A 582 -17.75 -23.86 31.02
N ARG A 583 -16.97 -23.09 31.78
CA ARG A 583 -16.77 -23.26 33.22
C ARG A 583 -16.81 -21.92 33.94
N LEU A 584 -16.79 -21.97 35.26
CA LEU A 584 -16.47 -20.81 36.09
C LEU A 584 -14.98 -20.80 36.40
N ALA A 585 -14.35 -19.64 36.34
CA ALA A 585 -12.96 -19.43 36.72
C ALA A 585 -12.86 -18.26 37.69
N SER A 586 -11.94 -18.32 38.65
CA SER A 586 -11.66 -17.17 39.51
C SER A 586 -11.00 -16.04 38.69
N ASP A 587 -11.20 -14.79 39.09
CA ASP A 587 -10.58 -13.66 38.40
C ASP A 587 -9.03 -13.77 38.40
N GLU A 588 -8.44 -14.30 39.47
CA GLU A 588 -7.01 -14.62 39.53
C GLU A 588 -6.56 -15.66 38.48
N TRP A 589 -7.42 -16.64 38.18
CA TRP A 589 -7.17 -17.63 37.13
C TRP A 589 -7.20 -17.01 35.74
N LEU A 590 -8.14 -16.11 35.49
CA LEU A 590 -8.23 -15.38 34.23
C LEU A 590 -7.04 -14.41 34.06
N ASP A 591 -6.73 -13.62 35.09
CA ASP A 591 -5.66 -12.62 35.07
C ASP A 591 -4.27 -13.26 34.91
N SER A 592 -4.08 -14.47 35.42
CA SER A 592 -2.82 -15.20 35.30
C SER A 592 -2.68 -16.01 34.00
N GLY A 593 -3.68 -15.97 33.11
CA GLY A 593 -3.71 -16.79 31.91
C GLY A 593 -3.73 -18.30 32.22
N GLY A 594 -4.40 -18.67 33.30
CA GLY A 594 -4.55 -20.04 33.76
C GLY A 594 -3.38 -20.64 34.54
N LYS A 595 -2.43 -19.82 35.00
CA LYS A 595 -1.25 -20.27 35.75
C LYS A 595 -1.47 -20.41 37.26
N ARG A 596 -2.37 -19.60 37.84
CA ARG A 596 -2.63 -19.49 39.29
C ARG A 596 -4.11 -19.22 39.52
N GLY A 597 -4.70 -19.71 40.61
CA GLY A 597 -6.12 -19.51 40.92
C GLY A 597 -6.92 -20.81 40.81
N GLU A 598 -8.24 -20.71 40.89
CA GLU A 598 -9.15 -21.85 41.02
C GLU A 598 -10.16 -21.89 39.87
N VAL A 599 -10.60 -23.10 39.53
CA VAL A 599 -11.58 -23.33 38.45
C VAL A 599 -12.70 -24.24 38.91
N GLY A 600 -13.89 -24.03 38.35
CA GLY A 600 -15.01 -24.93 38.49
C GLY A 600 -14.98 -26.06 37.46
N PRO A 601 -15.86 -27.07 37.61
CA PRO A 601 -15.98 -28.16 36.64
C PRO A 601 -16.48 -27.64 35.29
N TRP A 602 -16.01 -28.26 34.21
CA TRP A 602 -16.57 -28.06 32.88
C TRP A 602 -18.00 -28.56 32.80
N MET A 603 -18.88 -27.81 32.13
CA MET A 603 -20.16 -28.35 31.69
C MET A 603 -19.94 -29.45 30.63
N PRO A 604 -20.95 -30.31 30.36
CA PRO A 604 -20.89 -31.24 29.25
C PRO A 604 -20.68 -30.50 27.92
N THR A 605 -19.65 -30.91 27.17
CA THR A 605 -19.34 -30.37 25.84
C THR A 605 -20.57 -30.42 24.94
N GLN A 606 -20.88 -29.31 24.31
CA GLN A 606 -21.93 -29.19 23.30
C GLN A 606 -21.29 -29.16 21.91
N VAL A 607 -22.04 -29.57 20.89
CA VAL A 607 -21.57 -29.62 19.50
C VAL A 607 -22.62 -29.07 18.54
N PHE A 608 -22.16 -28.39 17.50
CA PHE A 608 -22.97 -27.94 16.36
C PHE A 608 -22.16 -27.99 15.07
N TYR A 609 -22.81 -27.90 13.92
CA TYR A 609 -22.16 -27.89 12.60
C TYR A 609 -22.32 -26.51 11.95
N SER A 610 -21.24 -25.92 11.43
CA SER A 610 -21.31 -24.64 10.71
C SER A 610 -21.59 -24.87 9.22
N HIS A 611 -22.62 -24.21 8.68
CA HIS A 611 -22.92 -24.20 7.26
C HIS A 611 -23.73 -22.95 6.93
N PHE A 612 -23.13 -21.98 6.25
CA PHE A 612 -23.66 -20.62 6.14
C PHE A 612 -24.51 -20.41 4.88
N ASP A 613 -24.28 -21.22 3.86
CA ASP A 613 -25.13 -21.26 2.68
C ASP A 613 -26.56 -21.76 3.04
N GLN A 614 -27.54 -21.60 2.14
CA GLN A 614 -28.94 -21.93 2.42
C GLN A 614 -29.32 -23.37 2.12
N ASP A 615 -28.48 -24.08 1.36
CA ASP A 615 -28.65 -25.47 1.00
C ASP A 615 -28.44 -26.41 2.20
N GLU A 616 -28.63 -27.70 1.93
CA GLU A 616 -28.37 -28.76 2.89
C GLU A 616 -26.89 -29.13 2.82
N PRO A 617 -26.18 -29.16 3.97
CA PRO A 617 -24.76 -29.50 3.97
C PRO A 617 -24.55 -30.95 3.57
N ASP A 618 -23.52 -31.20 2.75
CA ASP A 618 -23.00 -32.53 2.51
C ASP A 618 -22.12 -32.95 3.69
N ILE A 619 -22.73 -33.51 4.73
CA ILE A 619 -22.06 -33.91 5.98
C ILE A 619 -21.24 -35.18 5.73
N ALA A 620 -19.99 -34.99 5.29
CA ALA A 620 -19.10 -36.10 4.93
C ALA A 620 -18.43 -36.83 6.12
N SER A 621 -18.56 -36.34 7.36
CA SER A 621 -17.84 -36.87 8.53
C SER A 621 -18.72 -37.13 9.76
N ASP A 622 -18.48 -38.26 10.42
CA ASP A 622 -19.05 -38.59 11.74
C ASP A 622 -18.52 -37.61 12.80
N ARG A 623 -19.40 -37.12 13.70
CA ARG A 623 -18.98 -36.35 14.87
C ARG A 623 -18.21 -37.25 15.85
N PHE A 624 -17.12 -36.74 16.43
CA PHE A 624 -16.34 -37.46 17.43
C PHE A 624 -16.37 -36.74 18.77
N MET A 625 -17.12 -37.28 19.72
CA MET A 625 -17.11 -36.81 21.10
C MET A 625 -16.11 -37.65 21.90
N ARG A 626 -15.04 -37.03 22.40
CA ARG A 626 -14.12 -37.67 23.37
C ARG A 626 -14.26 -37.00 24.72
N VAL A 627 -14.28 -37.81 25.79
CA VAL A 627 -14.19 -37.30 27.16
C VAL A 627 -12.74 -36.90 27.41
N VAL A 628 -12.50 -35.61 27.62
CA VAL A 628 -11.19 -35.08 27.97
C VAL A 628 -10.84 -35.52 29.39
N PRO A 629 -9.69 -36.19 29.63
CA PRO A 629 -9.20 -36.42 30.98
C PRO A 629 -8.94 -35.06 31.65
N LEU A 630 -9.56 -34.82 32.81
CA LEU A 630 -9.25 -33.64 33.63
C LEU A 630 -7.77 -33.72 34.02
N GLY A 631 -6.98 -32.68 33.71
CA GLY A 631 -5.59 -32.57 34.17
C GLY A 631 -5.50 -32.39 35.69
N ASP A 632 -4.29 -32.22 36.22
CA ASP A 632 -4.01 -31.97 37.65
C ASP A 632 -4.46 -30.55 38.11
N GLU A 633 -5.55 -30.01 37.56
CA GLU A 633 -6.12 -28.71 37.96
C GLU A 633 -6.92 -28.86 39.26
N GLU A 634 -6.75 -27.93 40.19
CA GLU A 634 -7.45 -27.94 41.47
C GLU A 634 -8.91 -27.47 41.29
N ILE A 635 -9.82 -28.44 41.08
CA ILE A 635 -11.24 -28.17 40.81
C ILE A 635 -11.97 -27.84 42.12
N ARG A 636 -12.50 -26.62 42.22
CA ARG A 636 -13.32 -26.20 43.36
C ARG A 636 -14.74 -26.77 43.27
N GLN A 637 -15.13 -27.53 44.28
CA GLN A 637 -16.48 -28.07 44.43
C GLN A 637 -17.43 -27.05 45.09
N GLY A 638 -18.74 -27.18 44.84
CA GLY A 638 -19.78 -26.35 45.45
C GLY A 638 -20.19 -25.09 44.67
N LEU A 639 -19.66 -24.91 43.46
CA LEU A 639 -20.07 -23.83 42.55
C LEU A 639 -21.41 -24.13 41.85
N PRO A 640 -22.15 -23.10 41.35
CA PRO A 640 -23.37 -23.29 40.59
C PRO A 640 -23.14 -24.16 39.34
N GLN A 641 -24.03 -25.10 39.08
CA GLN A 641 -23.98 -25.90 37.86
C GLN A 641 -24.42 -25.07 36.65
N ILE A 642 -23.60 -25.09 35.59
CA ILE A 642 -23.87 -24.41 34.32
C ILE A 642 -24.76 -25.30 33.45
N THR A 643 -25.81 -24.72 32.87
CA THR A 643 -26.71 -25.38 31.92
C THR A 643 -26.70 -24.64 30.58
N PRO A 644 -26.51 -25.32 29.43
CA PRO A 644 -26.58 -24.68 28.12
C PRO A 644 -28.01 -24.27 27.76
N LEU A 645 -28.16 -23.08 27.17
CA LEU A 645 -29.41 -22.59 26.58
C LEU A 645 -29.39 -22.63 25.05
N GLY A 646 -28.23 -22.43 24.43
CA GLY A 646 -28.07 -22.56 22.97
C GLY A 646 -26.63 -22.29 22.54
N PRO A 647 -26.22 -22.69 21.32
CA PRO A 647 -26.95 -23.44 20.30
C PRO A 647 -27.41 -24.82 20.76
N ALA A 648 -28.49 -25.33 20.16
CA ALA A 648 -28.94 -26.69 20.42
C ALA A 648 -27.90 -27.72 19.95
N MET A 649 -27.78 -28.82 20.67
CA MET A 649 -26.92 -29.93 20.30
C MET A 649 -27.24 -30.42 18.88
N ASP A 650 -26.20 -30.64 18.07
CA ASP A 650 -26.30 -31.12 16.68
C ASP A 650 -27.07 -30.20 15.73
N SER A 651 -27.26 -28.93 16.10
CA SER A 651 -27.87 -27.96 15.20
C SER A 651 -26.92 -27.55 14.08
N ILE A 652 -27.50 -27.21 12.92
CA ILE A 652 -26.79 -26.57 11.81
C ILE A 652 -26.87 -25.06 12.04
N LEU A 653 -25.72 -24.41 12.20
CA LEU A 653 -25.61 -22.98 12.38
C LEU A 653 -25.25 -22.29 11.08
N ARG A 654 -26.17 -21.44 10.64
CA ARG A 654 -26.00 -20.59 9.44
C ARG A 654 -25.38 -19.23 9.74
N ASN A 655 -25.24 -18.89 11.02
CA ASN A 655 -24.58 -17.65 11.42
C ASN A 655 -23.08 -17.92 11.66
N PRO A 656 -22.17 -17.20 10.97
CA PRO A 656 -20.72 -17.29 11.19
C PRO A 656 -20.26 -16.83 12.57
N ARG A 657 -21.13 -16.14 13.32
CA ARG A 657 -20.89 -15.65 14.68
C ARG A 657 -22.05 -16.05 15.61
N PRO A 658 -22.19 -17.34 15.97
CA PRO A 658 -23.30 -17.77 16.81
C PRO A 658 -23.07 -17.36 18.26
N THR A 659 -24.13 -16.92 18.94
CA THR A 659 -24.05 -16.64 20.38
C THR A 659 -24.24 -17.94 21.16
N LEU A 660 -23.26 -18.28 21.99
CA LEU A 660 -23.29 -19.39 22.94
C LEU A 660 -23.86 -18.88 24.26
N GLU A 661 -24.97 -19.44 24.71
CA GLU A 661 -25.70 -18.98 25.88
C GLU A 661 -25.79 -20.07 26.94
N VAL A 662 -25.51 -19.70 28.19
CA VAL A 662 -25.60 -20.58 29.36
C VAL A 662 -26.34 -19.88 30.50
N THR A 663 -26.85 -20.67 31.44
CA THR A 663 -27.47 -20.18 32.68
C THR A 663 -27.00 -20.97 33.88
N VAL A 664 -27.06 -20.35 35.06
CA VAL A 664 -26.76 -20.95 36.36
C VAL A 664 -27.97 -20.86 37.28
N GLY A 665 -28.26 -21.93 38.02
CA GLY A 665 -29.44 -21.98 38.91
C GLY A 665 -29.34 -21.14 40.19
N ARG A 666 -28.18 -20.51 40.46
CA ARG A 666 -27.92 -19.64 41.62
C ARG A 666 -26.99 -18.51 41.19
N ALA A 667 -27.09 -17.36 41.87
CA ALA A 667 -26.22 -16.22 41.63
C ALA A 667 -24.74 -16.60 41.75
N MET A 668 -23.91 -16.06 40.85
CA MET A 668 -22.48 -16.33 40.86
C MET A 668 -21.81 -15.74 42.12
N PRO A 669 -20.85 -16.45 42.73
CA PRO A 669 -20.02 -15.88 43.79
C PRO A 669 -19.19 -14.69 43.29
N THR A 670 -18.94 -13.71 44.14
CA THR A 670 -18.06 -12.57 43.82
C THR A 670 -16.63 -13.06 43.53
N GLY A 671 -15.98 -12.51 42.50
CA GLY A 671 -14.63 -12.90 42.09
C GLY A 671 -14.56 -14.10 41.16
N TRP A 672 -15.71 -14.52 40.60
CA TRP A 672 -15.83 -15.62 39.63
C TRP A 672 -16.49 -15.12 38.35
N SER A 673 -15.97 -15.61 37.23
CA SER A 673 -16.37 -15.20 35.90
C SER A 673 -16.58 -16.42 35.00
N PHE A 674 -17.46 -16.30 33.99
CA PHE A 674 -17.65 -17.36 33.00
C PHE A 674 -16.48 -17.42 32.03
N TYR A 675 -16.02 -18.63 31.75
CA TYR A 675 -14.95 -18.91 30.80
C TYR A 675 -15.44 -19.90 29.74
N PHE A 676 -15.49 -19.46 28.49
CA PHE A 676 -15.94 -20.26 27.35
C PHE A 676 -14.77 -20.68 26.49
N GLU A 677 -14.91 -21.85 25.88
CA GLU A 677 -14.03 -22.36 24.83
C GLU A 677 -14.85 -22.87 23.66
N VAL A 678 -14.39 -22.62 22.43
CA VAL A 678 -14.91 -23.22 21.21
C VAL A 678 -13.75 -23.64 20.30
N ASP A 679 -13.82 -24.86 19.79
CA ASP A 679 -12.76 -25.47 18.97
C ASP A 679 -13.37 -26.45 17.94
N THR A 680 -12.68 -26.67 16.83
CA THR A 680 -12.98 -27.75 15.88
C THR A 680 -12.42 -29.09 16.35
N ASP A 681 -11.42 -29.08 17.25
CA ASP A 681 -10.91 -30.28 17.91
C ASP A 681 -11.72 -30.57 19.20
N PRO A 682 -12.35 -31.75 19.35
CA PRO A 682 -13.10 -32.10 20.56
C PRO A 682 -12.23 -32.16 21.84
N LEU A 683 -10.90 -32.22 21.70
CA LEU A 683 -9.97 -32.15 22.82
C LEU A 683 -9.63 -30.73 23.26
N PHE A 684 -10.07 -29.70 22.52
CA PHE A 684 -9.73 -28.30 22.79
C PHE A 684 -8.21 -28.06 22.77
N THR A 685 -7.51 -28.73 21.85
CA THR A 685 -6.05 -28.66 21.69
C THR A 685 -5.60 -28.06 20.37
N SER A 686 -6.55 -27.64 19.52
CA SER A 686 -6.16 -27.08 18.23
C SER A 686 -5.46 -25.74 18.42
N SER A 687 -4.64 -25.37 17.44
CA SER A 687 -4.02 -24.04 17.40
C SER A 687 -5.02 -22.89 17.16
N TRP A 688 -6.30 -23.22 16.91
CA TRP A 688 -7.35 -22.30 16.51
C TRP A 688 -8.51 -22.25 17.51
N ILE A 689 -8.32 -22.85 18.69
CA ILE A 689 -9.23 -22.70 19.82
C ILE A 689 -9.47 -21.21 20.10
N GLN A 690 -10.73 -20.87 20.37
CA GLN A 690 -11.12 -19.53 20.79
C GLN A 690 -11.60 -19.58 22.24
N HIS A 691 -11.13 -18.62 23.02
CA HIS A 691 -11.48 -18.44 24.42
C HIS A 691 -12.29 -17.16 24.62
N SER A 692 -13.12 -17.10 25.67
CA SER A 692 -13.83 -15.85 26.00
C SER A 692 -12.92 -14.71 26.43
N THR A 693 -11.68 -15.01 26.80
CA THR A 693 -10.63 -14.03 27.15
C THR A 693 -9.75 -13.63 25.96
N ASP A 694 -9.96 -14.21 24.78
CA ASP A 694 -9.12 -13.89 23.63
C ASP A 694 -9.37 -12.47 23.14
N GLU A 695 -8.28 -11.71 23.06
CA GLU A 695 -8.24 -10.44 22.36
C GLU A 695 -7.86 -10.66 20.90
N PRO A 696 -8.47 -9.94 19.94
CA PRO A 696 -8.05 -10.02 18.56
C PRO A 696 -6.58 -9.67 18.44
N TRP A 697 -5.86 -10.40 17.59
CA TRP A 697 -4.44 -10.24 17.35
C TRP A 697 -4.01 -8.80 17.07
N LEU A 698 -4.85 -8.02 16.38
CA LEU A 698 -4.59 -6.62 16.09
C LEU A 698 -4.47 -5.74 17.35
N TYR A 699 -5.26 -6.01 18.39
CA TYR A 699 -5.19 -5.26 19.66
C TYR A 699 -3.92 -5.60 20.45
N ARG A 700 -3.46 -6.85 20.38
CA ARG A 700 -2.15 -7.25 20.93
C ARG A 700 -0.99 -6.59 20.16
N ALA A 701 -1.17 -6.30 18.88
CA ALA A 701 -0.18 -5.65 18.03
C ALA A 701 -0.06 -4.13 18.28
N ILE A 702 -1.19 -3.46 18.58
CA ILE A 702 -1.24 -2.02 18.86
C ILE A 702 -0.89 -1.75 20.34
N LYS A 703 0.28 -1.17 20.59
CA LYS A 703 0.83 -0.91 21.92
C LYS A 703 0.88 0.60 22.20
N PRO A 704 -0.07 1.18 22.97
CA PRO A 704 -0.15 2.63 23.21
C PRO A 704 1.14 3.24 23.76
N GLU A 705 1.85 2.51 24.63
CA GLU A 705 3.12 2.92 25.21
C GLU A 705 4.23 3.07 24.15
N VAL A 706 4.26 2.18 23.16
CA VAL A 706 5.21 2.23 22.04
C VAL A 706 4.85 3.36 21.08
N ILE A 707 3.55 3.62 20.86
CA ILE A 707 3.08 4.77 20.08
C ILE A 707 3.52 6.08 20.73
N ALA A 708 3.33 6.23 22.05
CA ALA A 708 3.75 7.42 22.79
C ALA A 708 5.28 7.60 22.72
N PHE A 709 6.05 6.52 22.85
CA PHE A 709 7.50 6.55 22.69
C PHE A 709 7.91 6.98 21.28
N GLY A 710 7.29 6.42 20.23
CA GLY A 710 7.54 6.81 18.84
C GLY A 710 7.21 8.29 18.56
N ALA A 711 6.11 8.79 19.10
CA ALA A 711 5.73 10.19 18.98
C ALA A 711 6.72 11.13 19.69
N GLY A 712 7.12 10.77 20.92
CA GLY A 712 8.15 11.49 21.66
C GLY A 712 9.49 11.50 20.92
N PHE A 713 9.91 10.35 20.38
CA PHE A 713 11.13 10.22 19.58
C PHE A 713 11.09 11.12 18.34
N GLY A 714 9.98 11.12 17.58
CA GLY A 714 9.83 11.94 16.39
C GLY A 714 9.89 13.45 16.69
N LEU A 715 9.15 13.91 17.70
CA LEU A 715 9.15 15.32 18.12
C LEU A 715 10.52 15.77 18.65
N LEU A 716 11.13 14.96 19.52
CA LEU A 716 12.43 15.28 20.10
C LEU A 716 13.53 15.28 19.04
N SER A 717 13.50 14.31 18.12
CA SER A 717 14.42 14.29 16.97
C SER A 717 14.26 15.55 16.13
N PHE A 718 13.03 15.99 15.86
CA PHE A 718 12.80 17.23 15.11
C PHE A 718 13.33 18.47 15.82
N ILE A 719 13.11 18.59 17.12
CA ILE A 719 13.62 19.69 17.93
C ILE A 719 15.15 19.69 17.92
N LEU A 720 15.78 18.53 18.14
CA LEU A 720 17.24 18.40 18.12
C LEU A 720 17.83 18.76 16.75
N LEU A 721 17.27 18.23 15.66
CA LEU A 721 17.74 18.58 14.31
C LEU A 721 17.57 20.07 14.02
N SER A 722 16.46 20.67 14.46
CA SER A 722 16.21 22.10 14.30
C SER A 722 17.22 22.96 15.07
N ILE A 723 17.55 22.58 16.32
CA ILE A 723 18.56 23.25 17.14
C ILE A 723 19.96 23.13 16.52
N LEU A 724 20.29 21.95 15.99
CA LEU A 724 21.58 21.67 15.35
C LEU A 724 21.69 22.23 13.92
N GLY A 725 20.61 22.79 13.37
CA GLY A 725 20.55 23.25 11.98
C GLY A 725 20.70 22.14 10.95
N LEU A 726 20.34 20.90 11.32
CA LEU A 726 20.41 19.73 10.45
C LEU A 726 19.15 19.60 9.58
N PRO A 727 19.25 19.02 8.38
CA PRO A 727 18.11 18.92 7.46
C PRO A 727 17.00 18.00 7.98
N ILE A 728 15.75 18.48 7.89
CA ILE A 728 14.55 17.76 8.33
C ILE A 728 14.34 16.46 7.52
N LEU A 729 14.87 16.41 6.29
CA LEU A 729 14.85 15.22 5.43
C LEU A 729 15.44 13.96 6.10
N LEU A 730 16.30 14.11 7.11
CA LEU A 730 16.81 12.99 7.90
C LEU A 730 15.69 12.20 8.61
N ILE A 731 14.68 12.90 9.17
CA ILE A 731 13.56 12.26 9.86
C ILE A 731 12.66 11.55 8.86
N PHE A 732 12.39 12.20 7.73
CA PHE A 732 11.60 11.59 6.65
C PHE A 732 12.25 10.31 6.12
N GLY A 733 13.57 10.34 5.92
CA GLY A 733 14.34 9.14 5.56
C GLY A 733 14.24 8.04 6.62
N PHE A 734 14.42 8.40 7.89
CA PHE A 734 14.32 7.44 9.00
C PHE A 734 12.96 6.75 9.03
N VAL A 735 11.86 7.51 8.92
CA VAL A 735 10.51 6.93 8.90
C VAL A 735 10.27 6.08 7.66
N ARG A 736 10.81 6.47 6.49
CA ARG A 736 10.77 5.65 5.27
C ARG A 736 11.38 4.26 5.49
N SER A 737 12.43 4.12 6.31
CA SER A 737 13.04 2.81 6.59
C SER A 737 12.19 1.89 7.48
N LEU A 738 11.27 2.44 8.27
CA LEU A 738 10.41 1.64 9.16
C LEU A 738 9.32 0.91 8.37
N THR A 739 8.89 1.50 7.25
CA THR A 739 7.74 1.01 6.48
C THR A 739 8.14 0.11 5.30
N HIS A 740 9.44 -0.06 5.02
CA HIS A 740 9.93 -0.83 3.88
C HIS A 740 10.97 -1.86 4.29
N LEU A 741 11.06 -2.95 3.52
CA LEU A 741 12.14 -3.92 3.67
C LEU A 741 13.50 -3.25 3.41
N PRO A 742 14.51 -3.40 4.29
CA PRO A 742 15.77 -2.65 4.23
C PRO A 742 16.71 -3.06 3.08
N HIS A 743 16.36 -4.09 2.31
CA HIS A 743 17.20 -4.74 1.30
C HIS A 743 17.84 -3.84 0.22
N PHE A 744 17.27 -2.67 -0.07
CA PHE A 744 17.75 -1.73 -1.09
C PHE A 744 18.63 -0.60 -0.54
N VAL A 745 18.69 -0.42 0.78
CA VAL A 745 19.23 0.80 1.39
C VAL A 745 20.74 0.92 1.21
N VAL A 746 21.45 -0.23 1.22
CA VAL A 746 22.91 -0.26 0.98
C VAL A 746 23.26 0.20 -0.43
N THR A 747 22.50 -0.22 -1.45
CA THR A 747 22.75 0.19 -2.83
C THR A 747 22.31 1.64 -3.06
N GLU A 748 21.24 2.10 -2.43
CA GLU A 748 20.78 3.50 -2.49
C GLU A 748 21.82 4.48 -1.89
N ILE A 749 22.39 4.17 -0.72
CA ILE A 749 23.40 5.05 -0.10
C ILE A 749 24.70 5.12 -0.92
N ILE A 750 25.10 4.03 -1.58
CA ILE A 750 26.24 4.04 -2.51
C ILE A 750 25.99 5.06 -3.64
N GLY A 751 24.79 5.06 -4.22
CA GLY A 751 24.38 6.07 -5.20
C GLY A 751 24.49 7.50 -4.66
N ALA A 752 23.94 7.75 -3.47
CA ALA A 752 23.98 9.08 -2.86
C ALA A 752 25.40 9.57 -2.56
N LEU A 753 26.29 8.68 -2.11
CA LEU A 753 27.70 8.98 -1.87
C LEU A 753 28.44 9.31 -3.18
N LEU A 754 28.19 8.54 -4.25
CA LEU A 754 28.77 8.80 -5.57
C LEU A 754 28.32 10.15 -6.13
N ALA A 755 27.03 10.48 -6.03
CA ALA A 755 26.51 11.78 -6.45
C ALA A 755 27.23 12.92 -5.72
N ARG A 756 27.23 12.87 -4.39
CA ARG A 756 27.70 13.98 -3.55
C ARG A 756 29.21 14.18 -3.56
N TYR A 757 29.99 13.10 -3.52
CA TYR A 757 31.44 13.19 -3.32
C TYR A 757 32.26 13.04 -4.61
N TYR A 758 31.72 12.36 -5.63
CA TYR A 758 32.43 12.18 -6.89
C TYR A 758 31.84 13.07 -8.00
N PHE A 759 30.55 12.93 -8.29
CA PHE A 759 29.97 13.56 -9.47
C PHE A 759 29.75 15.07 -9.34
N TRP A 760 29.34 15.57 -8.17
CA TRP A 760 29.22 17.01 -7.93
C TRP A 760 30.57 17.73 -8.08
N ASN A 761 31.66 17.12 -7.61
CA ASN A 761 33.00 17.68 -7.73
C ASN A 761 33.54 17.62 -9.17
N LYS A 762 33.13 16.61 -9.94
CA LYS A 762 33.60 16.41 -11.32
C LYS A 762 32.87 17.26 -12.36
N TYR A 763 31.55 17.37 -12.24
CA TYR A 763 30.70 17.98 -13.28
C TYR A 763 30.10 19.33 -12.86
N GLY A 764 30.17 19.69 -11.58
CA GLY A 764 29.43 20.81 -11.03
C GLY A 764 28.07 20.38 -10.49
N ARG A 765 27.61 21.04 -9.41
CA ARG A 765 26.38 20.67 -8.71
C ARG A 765 25.15 20.88 -9.59
N LYS A 766 25.01 22.06 -10.21
CA LYS A 766 23.82 22.42 -11.00
C LYS A 766 23.71 21.55 -12.25
N GLU A 767 24.84 21.30 -12.90
CA GLU A 767 24.96 20.45 -14.09
C GLU A 767 24.62 18.99 -13.75
N TRP A 768 25.16 18.46 -12.64
CA TRP A 768 24.85 17.09 -12.21
C TRP A 768 23.37 16.87 -11.89
N LEU A 769 22.71 17.87 -11.28
CA LEU A 769 21.27 17.81 -11.03
C LEU A 769 20.44 17.74 -12.31
N GLN A 770 20.98 18.20 -13.45
CA GLN A 770 20.37 18.01 -14.76
C GLN A 770 20.77 16.66 -15.40
N PHE A 771 21.97 16.14 -15.12
CA PHE A 771 22.49 14.90 -15.71
C PHE A 771 21.90 13.65 -15.08
N SER A 772 21.82 13.61 -13.75
CA SER A 772 21.43 12.42 -12.98
C SER A 772 20.02 11.90 -13.32
N PRO A 773 18.97 12.74 -13.49
CA PRO A 773 17.65 12.25 -13.89
C PRO A 773 17.69 11.62 -15.28
N ILE A 774 18.34 12.27 -16.25
CA ILE A 774 18.45 11.79 -17.63
C ILE A 774 19.20 10.45 -17.69
N LEU A 775 20.25 10.30 -16.87
CA LEU A 775 21.02 9.07 -16.77
C LEU A 775 20.20 7.90 -16.21
N ALA A 776 19.46 8.12 -15.13
CA ALA A 776 18.60 7.09 -14.54
C ALA A 776 17.44 6.71 -15.45
N VAL A 777 16.87 7.70 -16.13
CA VAL A 777 15.86 7.54 -17.18
C VAL A 777 16.37 6.64 -18.30
N GLY A 778 17.60 6.88 -18.77
CA GLY A 778 18.29 6.00 -19.71
C GLY A 778 18.36 4.57 -19.17
N PHE A 779 18.87 4.38 -17.95
CA PHE A 779 18.99 3.06 -17.31
C PHE A 779 17.65 2.32 -17.24
N SER A 780 16.59 2.98 -16.76
CA SER A 780 15.24 2.41 -16.70
C SER A 780 14.72 2.01 -18.09
N CYS A 781 14.94 2.86 -19.10
CA CYS A 781 14.57 2.56 -20.49
C CYS A 781 15.29 1.29 -21.00
N GLY A 782 16.60 1.17 -20.75
CA GLY A 782 17.37 -0.01 -21.16
C GLY A 782 16.89 -1.30 -20.49
N MET A 783 16.61 -1.24 -19.17
CA MET A 783 16.04 -2.35 -18.42
C MET A 783 14.69 -2.81 -18.99
N ALA A 784 13.80 -1.86 -19.30
CA ALA A 784 12.47 -2.19 -19.80
C ALA A 784 12.47 -2.70 -21.23
N LEU A 785 13.29 -2.13 -22.13
CA LEU A 785 13.44 -2.66 -23.49
C LEU A 785 13.83 -4.13 -23.46
N MET A 786 14.78 -4.48 -22.60
CA MET A 786 15.22 -5.86 -22.43
C MET A 786 14.16 -6.75 -21.77
N GLY A 787 13.46 -6.23 -20.76
CA GLY A 787 12.34 -6.92 -20.13
C GLY A 787 11.19 -7.21 -21.11
N MET A 788 10.78 -6.22 -21.91
CA MET A 788 9.74 -6.40 -22.93
C MET A 788 10.15 -7.38 -24.02
N ALA A 789 11.40 -7.32 -24.50
CA ALA A 789 11.92 -8.28 -25.47
C ALA A 789 11.85 -9.71 -24.91
N ALA A 790 12.29 -9.91 -23.66
CA ALA A 790 12.26 -11.20 -23.00
C ALA A 790 10.85 -11.73 -22.75
N VAL A 791 9.92 -10.87 -22.32
CA VAL A 791 8.50 -11.21 -22.15
C VAL A 791 7.86 -11.57 -23.48
N GLY A 792 8.15 -10.83 -24.56
CA GLY A 792 7.69 -11.15 -25.90
C GLY A 792 8.11 -12.56 -26.33
N VAL A 793 9.39 -12.90 -26.13
CA VAL A 793 9.90 -14.26 -26.41
C VAL A 793 9.20 -15.31 -25.54
N ALA A 794 9.08 -15.07 -24.23
CA ALA A 794 8.46 -16.00 -23.30
C ALA A 794 6.97 -16.25 -23.61
N LEU A 795 6.21 -15.19 -23.95
CA LEU A 795 4.80 -15.29 -24.31
C LEU A 795 4.59 -16.03 -25.63
N ILE A 796 5.41 -15.75 -26.65
CA ILE A 796 5.35 -16.47 -27.93
C ILE A 796 5.63 -17.96 -27.67
N GLN A 797 6.68 -18.27 -26.91
CA GLN A 797 7.04 -19.66 -26.64
C GLN A 797 5.95 -20.41 -25.87
N LYS A 798 5.39 -19.82 -24.81
CA LYS A 798 4.28 -20.43 -24.05
C LYS A 798 3.04 -20.63 -24.92
N SER A 799 2.74 -19.68 -25.81
CA SER A 799 1.60 -19.79 -26.74
C SER A 799 1.81 -20.92 -27.75
N VAL A 800 3.06 -21.16 -28.17
CA VAL A 800 3.41 -22.27 -29.07
C VAL A 800 3.43 -23.61 -28.33
N SER A 801 3.87 -23.67 -27.07
CA SER A 801 3.90 -24.93 -26.30
C SER A 801 2.51 -25.45 -25.91
N VAL A 802 1.53 -24.55 -25.75
CA VAL A 802 0.13 -24.93 -25.49
C VAL A 802 -0.53 -25.61 -26.70
N LEU A 803 -0.04 -25.37 -27.93
CA LEU A 803 -0.53 -26.08 -29.13
C LEU A 803 -0.09 -27.55 -29.21
N ILE A 804 0.82 -27.99 -28.34
CA ILE A 804 1.39 -29.35 -28.35
C ILE A 804 0.72 -30.26 -27.29
N PHE A 805 -0.24 -29.74 -26.50
CA PHE A 805 -1.00 -30.52 -25.52
C PHE A 805 -2.52 -30.43 -25.73
#